data_AF-A0A016X1N8-F1
#
_entry.id   AF-A0A016X1N8-F1
#
_cell.length_a   1.000
_cell.length_b   1.000
_cell.length_c   1.000
_cell.angle_alpha   90.00
_cell.angle_beta   90.00
_cell.angle_gamma   90.00
#
_symmetry.space_group_name_H-M   'P 1'
#
loop_
_entity.id
_entity.type
_entity.pdbx_description
1 polymer ?
#
loop_
_entity_poly.entity_id
_entity_poly.type
_entity_poly.pdbx_seq_one_letter_code
_entity_poly.pdbx_strand_id
1 'polypeptide(L)'
;MDGSSSSSMLSSRGGDVPSTVQVALRIRPQGNREKLEGSRVCTSVIPGEPQVTIGTDRSFTYDHVFDQATQQNEIYDSCIEKLVNGLFDGFNATVLAYGQTGSGKTYTMGTAFDAGAISEHEVGVIPRALAHVFRRIVELRREAQESGILEPTFDVSVQFIELYNEEIVDLLANDRASSLNVRIHEDARGEIYLHGVTNKGVHDLHSTLEILKNGALNRTVAATNMNEQSSRSHAIFSLHIKQQRVAVSADAPTPGQEIEMELLSAKFHFVDLAGSERLKRTGATGDRAKEGISINCGLLALGNVISALGGANGKVSHVPYRDSKLTRLLQDSLGGNSRTLMIACVSPSDSDFVETLNTMKYANRAKNIKNKVVANQDKSSKLIGELRGRIAALEAELLEFKQGRRTIDSDGVETVNDQYHENVMLTAEINQLRFRVKALQETNEILRNRNVDLMAKASGANGFLGDSQANDENGASSDDANDSSANDAVMDPVQATLRKYLDELERLRSQLYESQAVSNQLRKELTKWKNQALSGGAGFPASADHSFSSFGHQQLIDEARADIERLRKTVSVASNEVTSDYASHVDTAEEDGTSNDADELDEDEDYDQDVDDEQVFEDDNKGAVLRDNLANLQTEINIKERLIAELEQSDRRLAEVRLTYEKKLTELSAQIKKMEAERDKVLMEAEAKKTDKASQEQAKRIRDEYERKLSDMRNEFRKLQMVEREHKRMQARQERERQELVRYQAELKELKRVKVSLRPPLSPRHCFLAEVALSAFGGFG
;
A
#
# COMPACT_ATOMS: atom_id res chain seq x y z
N MET A 1 -54.67 4.87 -28.14
CA MET A 1 -55.03 3.53 -28.60
C MET A 1 -54.05 3.20 -29.72
N ASP A 2 -52.92 2.55 -29.43
CA ASP A 2 -52.54 1.91 -28.15
C ASP A 2 -51.18 2.36 -27.63
N GLY A 3 -50.91 2.02 -26.37
CA GLY A 3 -49.68 2.29 -25.65
C GLY A 3 -49.47 1.26 -24.55
N SER A 4 -48.36 1.37 -23.82
CA SER A 4 -47.82 0.38 -22.85
C SER A 4 -47.32 -0.93 -23.47
N SER A 5 -46.00 -1.15 -23.42
CA SER A 5 -45.29 -2.44 -23.30
C SER A 5 -43.76 -2.29 -23.40
N SER A 6 -43.14 -1.36 -22.66
CA SER A 6 -41.67 -1.14 -22.71
C SER A 6 -41.07 -0.39 -21.51
N SER A 7 -41.69 -0.45 -20.31
CA SER A 7 -41.17 0.24 -19.11
C SER A 7 -41.42 -0.59 -17.84
N SER A 8 -40.66 -1.69 -17.68
CA SER A 8 -40.81 -2.60 -16.52
C SER A 8 -39.55 -3.42 -16.18
N MET A 9 -38.35 -2.92 -16.50
CA MET A 9 -37.06 -3.51 -16.07
C MET A 9 -36.00 -2.43 -15.84
N LEU A 10 -35.93 -1.85 -14.63
CA LEU A 10 -34.75 -1.14 -14.06
C LEU A 10 -35.02 -0.60 -12.63
N SER A 11 -35.13 -1.49 -11.63
CA SER A 11 -35.22 -1.08 -10.21
C SER A 11 -34.54 -2.03 -9.20
N SER A 12 -33.82 -3.05 -9.65
CA SER A 12 -33.12 -4.01 -8.79
C SER A 12 -31.76 -3.49 -8.27
N ARG A 13 -31.75 -2.41 -7.48
CA ARG A 13 -30.54 -1.93 -6.80
C ARG A 13 -30.27 -2.79 -5.54
N GLY A 14 -29.29 -3.67 -5.63
CA GLY A 14 -28.86 -4.51 -4.50
C GLY A 14 -28.16 -5.83 -4.89
N GLY A 15 -28.32 -6.28 -6.14
CA GLY A 15 -27.56 -7.42 -6.67
C GLY A 15 -26.21 -7.01 -7.25
N ASP A 16 -25.21 -7.90 -7.12
CA ASP A 16 -23.97 -7.87 -7.91
C ASP A 16 -24.33 -8.19 -9.37
N VAL A 17 -24.43 -7.18 -10.24
CA VAL A 17 -24.86 -7.36 -11.63
C VAL A 17 -23.62 -7.67 -12.49
N PRO A 18 -23.45 -8.90 -13.01
CA PRO A 18 -22.29 -9.25 -13.83
C PRO A 18 -22.39 -8.55 -15.20
N SER A 19 -21.73 -7.41 -15.32
CA SER A 19 -21.66 -6.65 -16.57
C SER A 19 -20.49 -7.16 -17.40
N THR A 20 -20.73 -7.62 -18.62
CA THR A 20 -19.63 -7.83 -19.58
C THR A 20 -19.01 -6.50 -19.99
N VAL A 21 -17.72 -6.50 -20.35
CA VAL A 21 -17.09 -5.38 -21.04
C VAL A 21 -17.75 -5.22 -22.41
N GLN A 22 -18.32 -4.06 -22.69
CA GLN A 22 -18.93 -3.77 -23.99
C GLN A 22 -17.87 -3.44 -25.03
N VAL A 23 -18.12 -3.81 -26.28
CA VAL A 23 -17.20 -3.59 -27.39
C VAL A 23 -17.90 -2.91 -28.56
N ALA A 24 -17.39 -1.75 -28.95
CA ALA A 24 -17.77 -1.04 -30.16
C ALA A 24 -16.62 -1.08 -31.17
N LEU A 25 -16.86 -1.57 -32.38
CA LEU A 25 -15.91 -1.44 -33.49
C LEU A 25 -16.15 -0.11 -34.21
N ARG A 26 -15.09 0.64 -34.51
CA ARG A 26 -15.15 1.84 -35.36
C ARG A 26 -14.22 1.70 -36.57
N ILE A 27 -14.79 1.69 -37.77
CA ILE A 27 -14.06 1.79 -39.02
C ILE A 27 -13.96 3.27 -39.39
N ARG A 28 -12.74 3.82 -39.55
CA ARG A 28 -12.57 5.19 -40.06
C ARG A 28 -12.61 5.23 -41.59
N PRO A 29 -12.96 6.37 -42.23
CA PRO A 29 -12.72 6.57 -43.66
C PRO A 29 -11.27 6.29 -44.08
N GLN A 30 -11.06 5.85 -45.32
CA GLN A 30 -9.73 5.85 -45.93
C GLN A 30 -9.12 7.26 -45.98
N GLY A 31 -7.90 7.40 -45.45
CA GLY A 31 -7.11 8.62 -45.46
C GLY A 31 -6.34 8.83 -46.77
N ASN A 32 -5.79 10.03 -46.94
CA ASN A 32 -5.19 10.45 -48.21
C ASN A 32 -3.97 9.60 -48.60
N ARG A 33 -3.14 9.16 -47.64
CA ARG A 33 -1.98 8.29 -47.91
C ARG A 33 -2.41 6.95 -48.53
N GLU A 34 -3.43 6.32 -47.98
CA GLU A 34 -3.91 5.00 -48.43
C GLU A 34 -4.53 5.08 -49.83
N LYS A 35 -5.26 6.16 -50.10
CA LYS A 35 -5.82 6.48 -51.43
C LYS A 35 -4.71 6.74 -52.46
N LEU A 36 -3.63 7.42 -52.08
CA LEU A 36 -2.45 7.64 -52.95
C LEU A 36 -1.64 6.36 -53.18
N GLU A 37 -1.57 5.48 -52.19
CA GLU A 37 -0.94 4.15 -52.27
C GLU A 37 -1.81 3.12 -53.01
N GLY A 38 -3.04 3.46 -53.40
CA GLY A 38 -3.96 2.58 -54.12
C GLY A 38 -4.56 1.45 -53.28
N SER A 39 -4.51 1.56 -51.95
CA SER A 39 -5.05 0.57 -51.01
C SER A 39 -6.56 0.41 -51.17
N ARG A 40 -7.07 -0.83 -51.17
CA ARG A 40 -8.50 -1.13 -51.29
C ARG A 40 -9.16 -1.21 -49.92
N VAL A 41 -10.47 -0.95 -49.88
CA VAL A 41 -11.29 -1.24 -48.69
C VAL A 41 -11.43 -2.76 -48.55
N CYS A 42 -11.04 -3.31 -47.41
CA CYS A 42 -11.11 -4.73 -47.06
C CYS A 42 -12.12 -5.05 -45.94
N THR A 43 -12.88 -4.05 -45.47
CA THR A 43 -13.90 -4.18 -44.43
C THR A 43 -15.29 -3.83 -44.96
N SER A 44 -16.30 -4.61 -44.58
CA SER A 44 -17.71 -4.37 -44.90
C SER A 44 -18.58 -4.56 -43.65
N VAL A 45 -19.58 -3.70 -43.44
CA VAL A 45 -20.54 -3.81 -42.32
C VAL A 45 -21.88 -4.31 -42.86
N ILE A 46 -22.53 -5.22 -42.13
CA ILE A 46 -23.83 -5.78 -42.52
C ILE A 46 -24.94 -4.80 -42.07
N PRO A 47 -25.77 -4.26 -42.98
CA PRO A 47 -26.78 -3.27 -42.61
C PRO A 47 -27.81 -3.81 -41.61
N GLY A 48 -27.95 -3.13 -40.47
CA GLY A 48 -28.90 -3.49 -39.41
C GLY A 48 -28.39 -4.49 -38.37
N GLU A 49 -27.19 -5.07 -38.56
CA GLU A 49 -26.58 -6.01 -37.62
C GLU A 49 -25.26 -5.45 -37.08
N PRO A 50 -24.88 -5.70 -35.81
CA PRO A 50 -23.58 -5.30 -35.26
C PRO A 50 -22.46 -6.26 -35.70
N GLN A 51 -22.41 -6.59 -37.00
CA GLN A 51 -21.46 -7.52 -37.61
C GLN A 51 -20.64 -6.84 -38.71
N VAL A 52 -19.32 -7.08 -38.66
CA VAL A 52 -18.35 -6.70 -39.70
C VAL A 52 -17.82 -7.95 -40.38
N THR A 53 -17.47 -7.85 -41.66
CA THR A 53 -16.67 -8.84 -42.40
C THR A 53 -15.37 -8.20 -42.85
N ILE A 54 -14.25 -8.91 -42.68
CA ILE A 54 -12.91 -8.51 -43.15
C ILE A 54 -12.36 -9.51 -44.17
N GLY A 55 -11.87 -9.01 -45.31
CA GLY A 55 -11.40 -9.84 -46.41
C GLY A 55 -12.56 -10.56 -47.11
N THR A 56 -12.41 -11.88 -47.31
CA THR A 56 -13.33 -12.72 -48.09
C THR A 56 -14.37 -13.48 -47.26
N ASP A 57 -14.06 -13.79 -46.01
CA ASP A 57 -14.63 -14.94 -45.29
C ASP A 57 -14.76 -14.75 -43.77
N ARG A 58 -14.25 -13.64 -43.20
CA ARG A 58 -14.06 -13.52 -41.74
C ARG A 58 -14.99 -12.49 -41.12
N SER A 59 -16.06 -12.96 -40.51
CA SER A 59 -17.04 -12.10 -39.81
C SER A 59 -16.79 -12.04 -38.29
N PHE A 60 -17.06 -10.88 -37.69
CA PHE A 60 -16.99 -10.63 -36.24
C PHE A 60 -18.22 -9.84 -35.78
N THR A 61 -18.81 -10.24 -34.65
CA THR A 61 -20.03 -9.60 -34.11
C THR A 61 -19.74 -8.94 -32.76
N TYR A 62 -19.95 -7.63 -32.69
CA TYR A 62 -19.68 -6.80 -31.51
C TYR A 62 -20.98 -6.37 -30.84
N ASP A 63 -20.93 -5.42 -29.91
CA ASP A 63 -22.15 -4.82 -29.33
C ASP A 63 -22.60 -3.62 -30.15
N HIS A 64 -21.63 -2.90 -30.74
CA HIS A 64 -21.85 -1.88 -31.76
C HIS A 64 -20.82 -2.02 -32.88
N VAL A 65 -21.22 -1.75 -34.12
CA VAL A 65 -20.32 -1.64 -35.28
C VAL A 65 -20.64 -0.35 -36.00
N PHE A 66 -19.63 0.51 -36.15
CA PHE A 66 -19.73 1.81 -36.79
C PHE A 66 -18.90 1.80 -38.09
N ASP A 67 -19.56 2.06 -39.20
CA ASP A 67 -18.94 2.12 -40.53
C ASP A 67 -18.29 3.49 -40.79
N GLN A 68 -17.57 3.62 -41.90
CA GLN A 68 -16.86 4.82 -42.35
C GLN A 68 -17.72 6.09 -42.40
N ALA A 69 -19.04 5.97 -42.55
CA ALA A 69 -19.97 7.11 -42.59
C ALA A 69 -20.42 7.61 -41.20
N THR A 70 -20.22 6.84 -40.13
CA THR A 70 -20.76 7.12 -38.79
C THR A 70 -20.09 8.33 -38.13
N GLN A 71 -20.91 9.28 -37.66
CA GLN A 71 -20.44 10.56 -37.07
C GLN A 71 -20.11 10.45 -35.57
N GLN A 72 -19.40 11.46 -35.03
CA GLN A 72 -18.95 11.46 -33.63
C GLN A 72 -20.10 11.47 -32.61
N ASN A 73 -21.22 12.12 -32.94
CA ASN A 73 -22.42 12.14 -32.10
C ASN A 73 -23.10 10.77 -32.08
N GLU A 74 -23.31 10.14 -33.24
CA GLU A 74 -23.96 8.83 -33.36
C GLU A 74 -23.24 7.74 -32.52
N ILE A 75 -21.91 7.77 -32.47
CA ILE A 75 -21.10 6.91 -31.59
C ILE A 75 -21.38 7.23 -30.11
N TYR A 76 -21.36 8.51 -29.75
CA TYR A 76 -21.57 8.98 -28.39
C TYR A 76 -22.96 8.60 -27.86
N ASP A 77 -24.00 8.88 -28.64
CA ASP A 77 -25.41 8.63 -28.32
C ASP A 77 -25.68 7.12 -28.22
N SER A 78 -25.07 6.30 -29.10
CA SER A 78 -25.26 4.85 -29.12
C SER A 78 -24.75 4.13 -27.86
N CYS A 79 -23.54 4.47 -27.38
CA CYS A 79 -22.85 3.68 -26.35
C CYS A 79 -22.12 4.45 -25.23
N ILE A 80 -21.94 5.77 -25.30
CA ILE A 80 -21.32 6.56 -24.22
C ILE A 80 -22.35 7.27 -23.33
N GLU A 81 -23.48 7.72 -23.88
CA GLU A 81 -24.50 8.47 -23.12
C GLU A 81 -24.95 7.73 -21.83
N LYS A 82 -25.18 6.42 -21.95
CA LYS A 82 -25.57 5.51 -20.84
C LYS A 82 -24.50 5.37 -19.76
N LEU A 83 -23.22 5.55 -20.10
CA LEU A 83 -22.11 5.53 -19.15
C LEU A 83 -22.07 6.84 -18.34
N VAL A 84 -22.25 7.99 -18.99
CA VAL A 84 -22.35 9.30 -18.30
C VAL A 84 -23.54 9.31 -17.33
N ASN A 85 -24.71 8.83 -17.76
CA ASN A 85 -25.88 8.75 -16.89
C ASN A 85 -25.63 7.83 -15.67
N GLY A 86 -24.82 6.77 -15.82
CA GLY A 86 -24.42 5.89 -14.71
C GLY A 86 -23.57 6.56 -13.62
N LEU A 87 -22.89 7.67 -13.90
CA LEU A 87 -22.08 8.39 -12.89
C LEU A 87 -22.95 8.99 -11.78
N PHE A 88 -24.13 9.50 -12.16
CA PHE A 88 -25.14 10.08 -11.24
C PHE A 88 -25.88 9.02 -10.41
N ASP A 89 -25.62 7.75 -10.69
CA ASP A 89 -26.02 6.59 -9.90
C ASP A 89 -24.87 6.04 -9.03
N GLY A 90 -23.69 6.67 -9.08
CA GLY A 90 -22.50 6.25 -8.33
C GLY A 90 -21.72 5.10 -8.97
N PHE A 91 -21.99 4.72 -10.22
CA PHE A 91 -21.21 3.70 -10.91
C PHE A 91 -19.93 4.28 -11.53
N ASN A 92 -18.80 3.63 -11.32
CA ASN A 92 -17.58 3.89 -12.10
C ASN A 92 -17.80 3.51 -13.57
N ALA A 93 -17.11 4.20 -14.48
CA ALA A 93 -17.12 3.89 -15.90
C ALA A 93 -15.73 4.05 -16.54
N THR A 94 -15.51 3.37 -17.67
CA THR A 94 -14.28 3.49 -18.46
C THR A 94 -14.59 3.40 -19.96
N VAL A 95 -14.09 4.35 -20.76
CA VAL A 95 -14.03 4.23 -22.23
C VAL A 95 -12.56 4.14 -22.63
N LEU A 96 -12.16 3.05 -23.31
CA LEU A 96 -10.82 2.89 -23.87
C LEU A 96 -10.82 2.77 -25.39
N ALA A 97 -10.06 3.62 -26.07
CA ALA A 97 -9.81 3.51 -27.50
C ALA A 97 -8.56 2.64 -27.77
N TYR A 98 -8.69 1.63 -28.62
CA TYR A 98 -7.64 0.66 -28.94
C TYR A 98 -7.50 0.43 -30.47
N GLY A 99 -6.34 -0.04 -30.91
CA GLY A 99 -6.01 -0.32 -32.31
C GLY A 99 -4.69 0.33 -32.76
N GLN A 100 -4.32 0.17 -34.03
CA GLN A 100 -3.05 0.68 -34.55
C GLN A 100 -2.95 2.22 -34.56
N THR A 101 -1.74 2.74 -34.74
CA THR A 101 -1.49 4.14 -35.09
C THR A 101 -2.21 4.52 -36.39
N GLY A 102 -2.76 5.73 -36.40
CA GLY A 102 -3.58 6.24 -37.50
C GLY A 102 -4.98 5.63 -37.60
N SER A 103 -5.43 4.72 -36.74
CA SER A 103 -6.78 4.13 -36.83
C SER A 103 -7.92 5.03 -36.33
N GLY A 104 -7.61 6.16 -35.66
CA GLY A 104 -8.62 7.13 -35.20
C GLY A 104 -8.91 7.12 -33.69
N LYS A 105 -8.08 6.48 -32.85
CA LYS A 105 -8.22 6.48 -31.37
C LYS A 105 -8.37 7.90 -30.79
N THR A 106 -7.34 8.72 -30.96
CA THR A 106 -7.23 10.11 -30.48
C THR A 106 -8.33 11.03 -31.04
N TYR A 107 -8.75 10.80 -32.30
CA TYR A 107 -9.89 11.47 -32.92
C TYR A 107 -11.23 11.07 -32.29
N THR A 108 -11.40 9.79 -31.96
CA THR A 108 -12.60 9.30 -31.25
C THR A 108 -12.68 9.88 -29.85
N MET A 109 -11.57 9.87 -29.09
CA MET A 109 -11.54 10.41 -27.74
C MET A 109 -11.66 11.93 -27.70
N GLY A 110 -11.25 12.64 -28.76
CA GLY A 110 -11.18 14.11 -28.76
C GLY A 110 -10.00 14.65 -27.96
N THR A 111 -8.90 13.89 -27.90
CA THR A 111 -7.65 14.27 -27.20
C THR A 111 -6.70 15.08 -28.07
N ALA A 112 -6.91 15.15 -29.39
CA ALA A 112 -6.18 16.02 -30.30
C ALA A 112 -6.94 17.34 -30.51
N PHE A 113 -6.44 18.42 -29.90
CA PHE A 113 -6.91 19.78 -30.16
C PHE A 113 -5.98 20.46 -31.17
N ASP A 114 -6.30 20.32 -32.46
CA ASP A 114 -5.71 21.21 -33.46
C ASP A 114 -6.24 22.65 -33.25
N ALA A 115 -5.44 23.66 -33.61
CA ALA A 115 -5.68 25.05 -33.20
C ALA A 115 -6.67 25.81 -34.11
N GLY A 116 -7.25 25.14 -35.11
CA GLY A 116 -8.33 25.66 -35.96
C GLY A 116 -9.71 25.21 -35.47
N ALA A 117 -10.75 25.98 -35.79
CA ALA A 117 -12.12 25.77 -35.32
C ALA A 117 -12.67 24.35 -35.65
N ILE A 118 -12.66 23.47 -34.64
CA ILE A 118 -13.25 22.12 -34.71
C ILE A 118 -14.76 22.27 -34.97
N SER A 119 -15.26 21.61 -36.02
CA SER A 119 -16.70 21.60 -36.30
C SER A 119 -17.46 20.86 -35.19
N GLU A 120 -18.69 21.28 -34.87
CA GLU A 120 -19.52 20.62 -33.84
C GLU A 120 -19.76 19.13 -34.13
N HIS A 121 -19.65 18.72 -35.39
CA HIS A 121 -19.71 17.32 -35.84
C HIS A 121 -18.42 16.52 -35.57
N GLU A 122 -17.26 17.18 -35.47
CA GLU A 122 -15.93 16.55 -35.31
C GLU A 122 -15.52 16.38 -33.85
N VAL A 123 -16.20 17.09 -32.92
CA VAL A 123 -15.97 16.99 -31.47
C VAL A 123 -16.06 15.54 -30.99
N GLY A 124 -15.01 15.04 -30.34
CA GLY A 124 -14.91 13.65 -29.85
C GLY A 124 -15.62 13.37 -28.53
N VAL A 125 -15.37 12.18 -27.97
CA VAL A 125 -16.06 11.63 -26.80
C VAL A 125 -15.86 12.46 -25.52
N ILE A 126 -14.63 12.88 -25.17
CA ILE A 126 -14.37 13.56 -23.89
C ILE A 126 -15.11 14.91 -23.81
N PRO A 127 -15.02 15.83 -24.79
CA PRO A 127 -15.76 17.10 -24.71
C PRO A 127 -17.28 16.92 -24.69
N ARG A 128 -17.83 15.94 -25.42
CA ARG A 128 -19.28 15.60 -25.36
C ARG A 128 -19.68 15.08 -23.99
N ALA A 129 -18.87 14.20 -23.38
CA ALA A 129 -19.12 13.69 -22.05
C ALA A 129 -19.08 14.79 -20.98
N LEU A 130 -18.12 15.71 -21.06
CA LEU A 130 -18.05 16.89 -20.18
C LEU A 130 -19.29 17.78 -20.34
N ALA A 131 -19.69 18.09 -21.57
CA ALA A 131 -20.89 18.88 -21.83
C ALA A 131 -22.15 18.20 -21.28
N HIS A 132 -22.26 16.88 -21.43
CA HIS A 132 -23.36 16.10 -20.88
C HIS A 132 -23.36 16.10 -19.33
N VAL A 133 -22.21 15.93 -18.68
CA VAL A 133 -22.12 15.97 -17.21
C VAL A 133 -22.59 17.32 -16.66
N PHE A 134 -22.09 18.44 -17.19
CA PHE A 134 -22.53 19.76 -16.73
C PHE A 134 -24.01 20.04 -17.04
N ARG A 135 -24.53 19.58 -18.20
CA ARG A 135 -25.97 19.61 -18.52
C ARG A 135 -26.78 18.84 -17.46
N ARG A 136 -26.43 17.58 -17.17
CA ARG A 136 -27.17 16.71 -16.25
C ARG A 136 -27.11 17.19 -14.80
N ILE A 137 -26.01 17.84 -14.39
CA ILE A 137 -25.92 18.55 -13.10
C ILE A 137 -26.99 19.64 -12.97
N VAL A 138 -27.16 20.48 -14.01
CA VAL A 138 -28.17 21.55 -14.01
C VAL A 138 -29.58 20.98 -14.03
N GLU A 139 -29.82 19.93 -14.82
CA GLU A 139 -31.12 19.23 -14.86
C GLU A 139 -31.50 18.63 -13.50
N LEU A 140 -30.59 17.87 -12.86
CA LEU A 140 -30.82 17.25 -11.54
C LEU A 140 -31.11 18.28 -10.43
N ARG A 141 -30.49 19.46 -10.51
CA ARG A 141 -30.76 20.58 -9.58
C ARG A 141 -32.15 21.17 -9.81
N ARG A 142 -32.53 21.38 -11.07
CA ARG A 142 -33.88 21.85 -11.43
C ARG A 142 -34.95 20.83 -11.03
N GLU A 143 -34.74 19.55 -11.32
CA GLU A 143 -35.64 18.44 -10.96
C GLU A 143 -35.88 18.34 -9.44
N ALA A 144 -34.84 18.52 -8.62
CA ALA A 144 -34.97 18.60 -7.17
C ALA A 144 -35.78 19.84 -6.73
N GLN A 145 -35.47 21.02 -7.29
CA GLN A 145 -36.18 22.27 -6.99
C GLN A 145 -37.66 22.21 -7.39
N GLU A 146 -37.98 21.67 -8.57
CA GLU A 146 -39.34 21.45 -9.07
C GLU A 146 -40.12 20.44 -8.20
N SER A 147 -39.41 19.47 -7.60
CA SER A 147 -39.98 18.46 -6.69
C SER A 147 -40.06 18.92 -5.22
N GLY A 148 -39.54 20.10 -4.88
CA GLY A 148 -39.45 20.57 -3.48
C GLY A 148 -38.43 19.82 -2.61
N ILE A 149 -37.50 19.10 -3.22
CA ILE A 149 -36.44 18.32 -2.56
C ILE A 149 -35.19 19.20 -2.41
N LEU A 150 -34.39 18.97 -1.37
CA LEU A 150 -33.11 19.67 -1.17
C LEU A 150 -32.19 19.48 -2.39
N GLU A 151 -31.64 20.58 -2.90
CA GLU A 151 -30.80 20.59 -4.11
C GLU A 151 -29.55 19.69 -3.96
N PRO A 152 -29.26 18.80 -4.92
CA PRO A 152 -28.06 17.97 -4.88
C PRO A 152 -26.78 18.80 -5.05
N THR A 153 -25.84 18.63 -4.11
CA THR A 153 -24.51 19.23 -4.20
C THR A 153 -23.58 18.34 -5.01
N PHE A 154 -22.63 18.95 -5.71
CA PHE A 154 -21.70 18.27 -6.61
C PHE A 154 -20.28 18.81 -6.41
N ASP A 155 -19.33 17.90 -6.15
CA ASP A 155 -17.89 18.15 -6.20
C ASP A 155 -17.36 17.42 -7.44
N VAL A 156 -16.87 18.19 -8.41
CA VAL A 156 -16.38 17.68 -9.70
C VAL A 156 -14.92 18.06 -9.85
N SER A 157 -14.07 17.09 -10.18
CA SER A 157 -12.64 17.31 -10.33
C SER A 157 -12.04 16.43 -11.43
N VAL A 158 -10.96 16.90 -12.05
CA VAL A 158 -10.31 16.25 -13.19
C VAL A 158 -8.82 16.03 -12.98
N GLN A 159 -8.35 14.90 -13.50
CA GLN A 159 -6.95 14.51 -13.59
C GLN A 159 -6.63 14.16 -15.05
N PHE A 160 -5.42 14.44 -15.52
CA PHE A 160 -4.99 14.03 -16.86
C PHE A 160 -3.54 13.57 -16.78
N ILE A 161 -3.30 12.30 -17.10
CA ILE A 161 -1.96 11.70 -17.07
C ILE A 161 -1.58 11.14 -18.44
N GLU A 162 -0.27 11.07 -18.66
CA GLU A 162 0.38 10.37 -19.76
C GLU A 162 1.26 9.25 -19.18
N LEU A 163 1.05 8.01 -19.60
CA LEU A 163 1.96 6.89 -19.36
C LEU A 163 2.83 6.71 -20.61
N TYR A 164 4.11 6.99 -20.46
CA TYR A 164 5.12 6.88 -21.52
C TYR A 164 6.35 6.16 -20.98
N ASN A 165 6.82 5.12 -21.69
CA ASN A 165 7.98 4.31 -21.28
C ASN A 165 7.92 3.82 -19.81
N GLU A 166 6.74 3.36 -19.35
CA GLU A 166 6.47 2.99 -17.96
C GLU A 166 6.74 4.10 -16.92
N GLU A 167 6.75 5.38 -17.30
CA GLU A 167 6.73 6.53 -16.41
C GLU A 167 5.40 7.29 -16.51
N ILE A 168 4.88 7.77 -15.38
CA ILE A 168 3.60 8.51 -15.32
C ILE A 168 3.93 10.00 -15.25
N VAL A 169 3.50 10.75 -16.24
CA VAL A 169 3.61 12.20 -16.34
C VAL A 169 2.25 12.83 -16.06
N ASP A 170 2.22 13.83 -15.19
CA ASP A 170 1.03 14.64 -14.94
C ASP A 170 0.94 15.75 -16.00
N LEU A 171 -0.12 15.71 -16.82
CA LEU A 171 -0.35 16.70 -17.89
C LEU A 171 -1.01 17.98 -17.36
N LEU A 172 -1.49 18.00 -16.11
CA LEU A 172 -2.12 19.16 -15.47
C LEU A 172 -1.16 19.91 -14.52
N ALA A 173 -0.03 19.31 -14.14
CA ALA A 173 0.99 19.95 -13.32
C ALA A 173 1.63 21.14 -14.05
N ASN A 174 1.98 22.19 -13.28
CA ASN A 174 2.68 23.38 -13.80
C ASN A 174 4.18 23.15 -13.99
N ASP A 175 4.74 22.11 -13.35
CA ASP A 175 6.14 21.71 -13.46
C ASP A 175 6.22 20.19 -13.70
N ARG A 176 7.00 19.78 -14.72
CA ARG A 176 7.22 18.36 -15.02
C ARG A 176 8.01 17.65 -13.93
N ALA A 177 8.83 18.34 -13.13
CA ALA A 177 9.55 17.73 -12.00
C ALA A 177 8.59 17.17 -10.94
N SER A 178 7.37 17.70 -10.82
CA SER A 178 6.33 17.15 -9.92
C SER A 178 5.92 15.72 -10.31
N SER A 179 6.02 15.35 -11.59
CA SER A 179 5.64 14.00 -12.09
C SER A 179 6.48 12.87 -11.47
N LEU A 180 7.72 13.16 -11.05
CA LEU A 180 8.63 12.18 -10.43
C LEU A 180 8.10 11.60 -9.11
N ASN A 181 7.09 12.24 -8.50
CA ASN A 181 6.46 11.80 -7.26
C ASN A 181 5.16 10.98 -7.46
N VAL A 182 4.69 10.81 -8.70
CA VAL A 182 3.42 10.14 -8.99
C VAL A 182 3.54 8.62 -8.79
N ARG A 183 2.69 8.04 -7.94
CA ARG A 183 2.76 6.62 -7.55
C ARG A 183 1.38 5.96 -7.46
N ILE A 184 1.24 4.80 -8.14
CA ILE A 184 0.05 3.95 -8.07
C ILE A 184 0.00 3.24 -6.71
N HIS A 185 -1.02 3.57 -5.91
CA HIS A 185 -1.38 2.91 -4.67
C HIS A 185 -2.68 2.11 -4.84
N GLU A 186 -2.95 1.26 -3.86
CA GLU A 186 -4.05 0.30 -3.78
C GLU A 186 -4.60 0.46 -2.37
N ASP A 187 -5.90 0.72 -2.22
CA ASP A 187 -6.50 1.03 -0.91
C ASP A 187 -6.90 -0.25 -0.13
N ALA A 188 -7.46 -0.08 1.07
CA ALA A 188 -7.88 -1.22 1.91
C ALA A 188 -9.09 -2.01 1.33
N ARG A 189 -9.67 -1.57 0.21
CA ARG A 189 -10.73 -2.25 -0.55
C ARG A 189 -10.22 -2.84 -1.87
N GLY A 190 -8.96 -2.61 -2.22
CA GLY A 190 -8.34 -3.01 -3.49
C GLY A 190 -8.56 -2.04 -4.65
N GLU A 191 -9.16 -0.87 -4.41
CA GLU A 191 -9.38 0.16 -5.43
C GLU A 191 -8.06 0.90 -5.74
N ILE A 192 -7.78 1.13 -7.02
CA ILE A 192 -6.55 1.78 -7.45
C ILE A 192 -6.70 3.31 -7.39
N TYR A 193 -5.65 3.98 -6.88
CA TYR A 193 -5.56 5.44 -6.87
C TYR A 193 -4.12 5.95 -7.07
N LEU A 194 -4.02 7.22 -7.51
CA LEU A 194 -2.75 7.89 -7.76
C LEU A 194 -2.40 8.87 -6.64
N HIS A 195 -1.28 8.63 -5.98
CA HIS A 195 -0.68 9.59 -5.06
C HIS A 195 0.21 10.56 -5.84
N GLY A 196 0.13 11.86 -5.55
CA GLY A 196 1.01 12.89 -6.12
C GLY A 196 0.58 13.46 -7.48
N VAL A 197 -0.54 13.03 -8.04
CA VAL A 197 -1.14 13.64 -9.25
C VAL A 197 -1.96 14.88 -8.90
N THR A 198 -1.93 15.89 -9.75
CA THR A 198 -2.73 17.11 -9.63
C THR A 198 -4.21 16.78 -9.91
N ASN A 199 -5.06 16.97 -8.92
CA ASN A 199 -6.51 16.95 -9.11
C ASN A 199 -7.03 18.39 -9.17
N LYS A 200 -7.64 18.80 -10.30
CA LYS A 200 -8.20 20.16 -10.48
C LYS A 200 -9.70 20.13 -10.30
N GLY A 201 -10.22 20.81 -9.27
CA GLY A 201 -11.66 21.06 -9.14
C GLY A 201 -12.18 21.91 -10.30
N VAL A 202 -13.38 21.61 -10.78
CA VAL A 202 -14.01 22.29 -11.92
C VAL A 202 -15.49 22.56 -11.65
N HIS A 203 -16.00 23.67 -12.18
CA HIS A 203 -17.36 24.15 -11.89
C HIS A 203 -18.17 24.46 -13.15
N ASP A 204 -17.54 24.53 -14.32
CA ASP A 204 -18.16 24.84 -15.59
C ASP A 204 -17.49 24.10 -16.76
N LEU A 205 -18.20 24.01 -17.89
CA LEU A 205 -17.72 23.33 -19.09
C LEU A 205 -16.51 24.03 -19.73
N HIS A 206 -16.48 25.36 -19.74
CA HIS A 206 -15.47 26.12 -20.48
C HIS A 206 -14.09 25.98 -19.85
N SER A 207 -13.97 26.19 -18.54
CA SER A 207 -12.71 25.97 -17.82
C SER A 207 -12.23 24.52 -17.89
N THR A 208 -13.15 23.55 -17.86
CA THR A 208 -12.81 22.13 -18.00
C THR A 208 -12.27 21.80 -19.40
N LEU A 209 -12.83 22.40 -20.46
CA LEU A 209 -12.32 22.26 -21.83
C LEU A 209 -10.97 22.96 -22.02
N GLU A 210 -10.72 24.10 -21.35
CA GLU A 210 -9.38 24.71 -21.32
C GLU A 210 -8.36 23.83 -20.61
N ILE A 211 -8.71 23.20 -19.48
CA ILE A 211 -7.85 22.25 -18.76
C ILE A 211 -7.50 21.05 -19.66
N LEU A 212 -8.49 20.48 -20.36
CA LEU A 212 -8.31 19.38 -21.31
C LEU A 212 -7.41 19.79 -22.49
N LYS A 213 -7.66 20.96 -23.09
CA LYS A 213 -6.85 21.53 -24.19
C LYS A 213 -5.40 21.77 -23.75
N ASN A 214 -5.18 22.35 -22.57
CA ASN A 214 -3.84 22.62 -22.05
C ASN A 214 -3.08 21.32 -21.74
N GLY A 215 -3.75 20.28 -21.21
CA GLY A 215 -3.14 18.95 -21.06
C GLY A 215 -2.79 18.28 -22.40
N ALA A 216 -3.65 18.43 -23.42
CA ALA A 216 -3.37 17.95 -24.78
C ALA A 216 -2.20 18.70 -25.45
N LEU A 217 -2.06 20.00 -25.20
CA LEU A 217 -0.88 20.78 -25.60
C LEU A 217 0.37 20.32 -24.85
N ASN A 218 0.29 20.05 -23.55
CA ASN A 218 1.42 19.53 -22.76
C ASN A 218 1.92 18.16 -23.28
N ARG A 219 1.02 17.25 -23.68
CA ARG A 219 1.33 15.99 -24.37
C ARG A 219 2.01 16.24 -25.72
N THR A 220 1.45 17.16 -26.52
CA THR A 220 2.00 17.51 -27.84
C THR A 220 3.39 18.19 -27.75
N VAL A 221 3.65 18.99 -26.72
CA VAL A 221 4.97 19.63 -26.49
C VAL A 221 6.02 18.62 -25.98
N ALA A 222 5.62 17.49 -25.40
CA ALA A 222 6.52 16.36 -25.23
C ALA A 222 6.94 15.81 -26.62
N ALA A 223 5.96 15.55 -27.48
CA ALA A 223 6.17 15.03 -28.83
C ALA A 223 7.11 15.92 -29.67
N THR A 224 6.87 17.23 -29.73
CA THR A 224 7.69 18.12 -30.59
C THR A 224 9.18 18.14 -30.22
N ASN A 225 9.54 17.80 -28.97
CA ASN A 225 10.93 17.69 -28.54
C ASN A 225 11.56 16.32 -28.82
N MET A 226 10.78 15.25 -29.06
CA MET A 226 11.29 13.88 -29.27
C MET A 226 10.55 13.04 -30.35
N ASN A 227 9.97 13.70 -31.36
CA ASN A 227 9.19 13.12 -32.48
C ASN A 227 7.73 12.75 -32.12
N GLU A 228 6.95 12.35 -33.13
CA GLU A 228 5.49 12.14 -33.15
C GLU A 228 4.92 11.14 -32.10
N GLN A 229 4.91 11.56 -30.83
CA GLN A 229 4.73 10.73 -29.63
C GLN A 229 3.27 10.43 -29.26
N SER A 230 2.27 11.07 -29.87
CA SER A 230 0.84 10.77 -29.60
C SER A 230 0.46 9.31 -29.94
N SER A 231 1.18 8.70 -30.87
CA SER A 231 1.11 7.26 -31.20
C SER A 231 1.77 6.35 -30.15
N ARG A 232 2.49 6.91 -29.17
CA ARG A 232 3.52 6.23 -28.37
C ARG A 232 3.33 6.34 -26.87
N SER A 233 2.26 6.97 -26.41
CA SER A 233 1.92 7.09 -25.00
C SER A 233 0.44 6.81 -24.78
N HIS A 234 0.12 6.29 -23.60
CA HIS A 234 -1.27 6.09 -23.18
C HIS A 234 -1.70 7.31 -22.39
N ALA A 235 -2.71 8.04 -22.84
CA ALA A 235 -3.25 9.18 -22.09
C ALA A 235 -4.54 8.77 -21.38
N ILE A 236 -4.66 9.11 -20.09
CA ILE A 236 -5.85 8.84 -19.29
C ILE A 236 -6.34 10.17 -18.71
N PHE A 237 -7.45 10.67 -19.27
CA PHE A 237 -8.22 11.75 -18.67
C PHE A 237 -9.24 11.14 -17.71
N SER A 238 -9.26 11.56 -16.46
CA SER A 238 -10.16 11.02 -15.43
C SER A 238 -11.03 12.13 -14.86
N LEU A 239 -12.34 11.94 -14.95
CA LEU A 239 -13.34 12.75 -14.29
C LEU A 239 -13.75 12.07 -12.98
N HIS A 240 -13.69 12.79 -11.87
CA HIS A 240 -14.17 12.36 -10.57
C HIS A 240 -15.37 13.22 -10.19
N ILE A 241 -16.51 12.59 -9.94
CA ILE A 241 -17.72 13.26 -9.46
C ILE A 241 -18.13 12.67 -8.11
N LYS A 242 -18.39 13.55 -7.14
CA LYS A 242 -19.12 13.22 -5.92
C LYS A 242 -20.44 13.97 -5.93
N GLN A 243 -21.52 13.28 -5.59
CA GLN A 243 -22.85 13.85 -5.49
C GLN A 243 -23.38 13.61 -4.08
N GLN A 244 -23.77 14.66 -3.38
CA GLN A 244 -24.54 14.54 -2.14
C GLN A 244 -26.00 14.87 -2.45
N ARG A 245 -26.92 13.96 -2.15
CA ARG A 245 -28.37 14.17 -2.38
C ARG A 245 -29.22 13.52 -1.30
N VAL A 246 -30.49 13.88 -1.25
CA VAL A 246 -31.49 13.13 -0.46
C VAL A 246 -31.59 11.71 -1.01
N ALA A 247 -31.49 10.71 -0.13
CA ALA A 247 -31.71 9.32 -0.48
C ALA A 247 -33.20 9.07 -0.68
N VAL A 248 -33.58 8.63 -1.89
CA VAL A 248 -34.96 8.29 -2.21
C VAL A 248 -35.24 6.86 -1.74
N SER A 249 -36.02 6.70 -0.67
CA SER A 249 -36.53 5.40 -0.26
C SER A 249 -37.50 4.85 -1.31
N ALA A 250 -37.41 3.55 -1.59
CA ALA A 250 -38.37 2.88 -2.47
C ALA A 250 -39.75 2.72 -1.78
N ASP A 251 -39.75 2.60 -0.46
CA ASP A 251 -40.95 2.69 0.37
C ASP A 251 -41.44 4.15 0.44
N ALA A 252 -42.75 4.34 0.33
CA ALA A 252 -43.38 5.65 0.31
C ALA A 252 -43.09 6.45 1.60
N PRO A 253 -42.86 7.78 1.50
CA PRO A 253 -42.42 8.58 2.64
C PRO A 253 -43.45 8.54 3.76
N THR A 254 -43.10 7.91 4.88
CA THR A 254 -43.95 7.89 6.08
C THR A 254 -43.86 9.25 6.77
N PRO A 255 -44.98 9.86 7.21
CA PRO A 255 -44.93 11.15 7.90
C PRO A 255 -44.08 11.06 9.17
N GLY A 256 -42.89 11.68 9.13
CA GLY A 256 -41.89 11.62 10.20
C GLY A 256 -40.57 10.91 9.84
N GLN A 257 -40.39 10.38 8.62
CA GLN A 257 -39.06 9.94 8.17
C GLN A 257 -38.09 11.13 8.08
N GLU A 258 -36.90 10.97 8.68
CA GLU A 258 -35.82 11.96 8.57
C GLU A 258 -35.26 12.01 7.14
N ILE A 259 -34.76 13.18 6.74
CA ILE A 259 -34.17 13.39 5.42
C ILE A 259 -32.77 12.74 5.38
N GLU A 260 -32.74 11.46 5.02
CA GLU A 260 -31.49 10.72 4.82
C GLU A 260 -30.71 11.31 3.63
N MET A 261 -29.42 11.57 3.83
CA MET A 261 -28.52 12.11 2.81
C MET A 261 -27.52 11.05 2.37
N GLU A 262 -27.54 10.68 1.09
CA GLU A 262 -26.54 9.80 0.50
C GLU A 262 -25.39 10.59 -0.17
N LEU A 263 -24.17 10.05 -0.04
CA LEU A 263 -23.01 10.48 -0.80
C LEU A 263 -22.68 9.40 -1.84
N LEU A 264 -22.76 9.76 -3.11
CA LEU A 264 -22.32 8.94 -4.23
C LEU A 264 -20.96 9.44 -4.73
N SER A 265 -20.13 8.51 -5.20
CA SER A 265 -18.85 8.80 -5.86
C SER A 265 -18.72 7.98 -7.14
N ALA A 266 -18.21 8.58 -8.22
CA ALA A 266 -17.93 7.87 -9.47
C ALA A 266 -16.67 8.39 -10.14
N LYS A 267 -15.84 7.46 -10.63
CA LYS A 267 -14.71 7.70 -11.54
C LYS A 267 -15.20 7.48 -12.99
N PHE A 268 -14.89 8.39 -13.91
CA PHE A 268 -14.96 8.11 -15.36
C PHE A 268 -13.57 8.24 -15.99
N HIS A 269 -13.00 7.12 -16.41
CA HIS A 269 -11.72 7.09 -17.11
C HIS A 269 -11.89 7.09 -18.64
N PHE A 270 -11.25 8.04 -19.30
CA PHE A 270 -11.19 8.17 -20.75
C PHE A 270 -9.76 7.89 -21.22
N VAL A 271 -9.57 6.77 -21.89
CA VAL A 271 -8.25 6.16 -22.16
C VAL A 271 -7.96 6.18 -23.66
N ASP A 272 -6.98 6.98 -24.07
CA ASP A 272 -6.45 7.05 -25.43
C ASP A 272 -5.12 6.28 -25.47
N LEU A 273 -5.16 5.00 -25.82
CA LEU A 273 -3.98 4.12 -25.80
C LEU A 273 -2.97 4.46 -26.91
N ALA A 274 -1.73 3.99 -26.76
CA ALA A 274 -0.73 3.98 -27.83
C ALA A 274 -1.12 3.05 -29.01
N GLY A 275 -0.35 3.10 -30.10
CA GLY A 275 -0.47 2.21 -31.26
C GLY A 275 -0.18 0.74 -30.92
N SER A 276 -1.04 -0.17 -31.39
CA SER A 276 -0.88 -1.63 -31.22
C SER A 276 -0.03 -2.30 -32.30
N GLU A 277 0.57 -1.55 -33.22
CA GLU A 277 1.34 -2.09 -34.34
C GLU A 277 2.71 -2.63 -33.93
N ARG A 278 3.13 -3.71 -34.58
CA ARG A 278 4.37 -4.41 -34.25
C ARG A 278 5.58 -3.60 -34.73
N LEU A 279 6.60 -3.49 -33.88
CA LEU A 279 7.87 -2.77 -34.17
C LEU A 279 8.49 -3.14 -35.54
N LYS A 280 8.39 -4.40 -35.97
CA LYS A 280 8.87 -4.86 -37.29
C LYS A 280 8.30 -4.06 -38.48
N ARG A 281 7.13 -3.44 -38.33
CA ARG A 281 6.46 -2.62 -39.35
C ARG A 281 6.97 -1.18 -39.42
N THR A 282 7.56 -0.66 -38.33
CA THR A 282 7.97 0.76 -38.23
C THR A 282 9.40 1.02 -38.69
N GLY A 283 10.21 -0.02 -38.91
CA GLY A 283 11.62 0.10 -39.32
C GLY A 283 12.53 0.79 -38.29
N ALA A 284 12.04 1.02 -37.06
CA ALA A 284 12.74 1.82 -36.06
C ALA A 284 14.00 1.14 -35.51
N THR A 285 15.07 1.91 -35.35
CA THR A 285 16.38 1.47 -34.84
C THR A 285 16.84 2.34 -33.67
N GLY A 286 17.87 1.90 -32.95
CA GLY A 286 18.42 2.63 -31.80
C GLY A 286 17.41 2.77 -30.65
N ASP A 287 17.38 3.91 -29.98
CA ASP A 287 16.50 4.13 -28.82
C ASP A 287 15.01 4.13 -29.19
N ARG A 288 14.64 4.51 -30.43
CA ARG A 288 13.28 4.34 -30.96
C ARG A 288 12.82 2.87 -30.97
N ALA A 289 13.75 1.92 -31.08
CA ALA A 289 13.43 0.50 -30.98
C ALA A 289 13.15 0.08 -29.53
N LYS A 290 13.94 0.57 -28.57
CA LYS A 290 13.72 0.33 -27.12
C LYS A 290 12.37 0.92 -26.66
N GLU A 291 12.11 2.16 -27.07
CA GLU A 291 10.84 2.88 -26.88
C GLU A 291 9.66 2.06 -27.42
N GLY A 292 9.75 1.61 -28.69
CA GLY A 292 8.73 0.77 -29.30
C GLY A 292 8.54 -0.60 -28.65
N ILE A 293 9.58 -1.19 -28.04
CA ILE A 293 9.48 -2.40 -27.20
C ILE A 293 8.72 -2.08 -25.90
N SER A 294 9.06 -0.97 -25.24
CA SER A 294 8.43 -0.52 -23.98
C SER A 294 6.92 -0.31 -24.14
N ILE A 295 6.50 0.36 -25.22
CA ILE A 295 5.09 0.59 -25.58
C ILE A 295 4.37 -0.74 -25.88
N ASN A 296 5.00 -1.62 -26.65
CA ASN A 296 4.46 -2.96 -26.91
C ASN A 296 4.42 -3.82 -25.64
N CYS A 297 5.25 -3.58 -24.63
CA CYS A 297 5.19 -4.28 -23.34
C CYS A 297 3.90 -3.96 -22.59
N GLY A 298 3.52 -2.68 -22.47
CA GLY A 298 2.26 -2.27 -21.85
C GLY A 298 1.02 -2.86 -22.54
N LEU A 299 1.00 -2.88 -23.88
CA LEU A 299 -0.09 -3.48 -24.66
C LEU A 299 -0.07 -5.03 -24.66
N LEU A 300 1.10 -5.65 -24.50
CA LEU A 300 1.24 -7.10 -24.30
C LEU A 300 0.73 -7.51 -22.93
N ALA A 301 1.09 -6.80 -21.86
CA ALA A 301 0.54 -7.00 -20.52
C ALA A 301 -0.99 -6.84 -20.50
N LEU A 302 -1.52 -5.81 -21.16
CA LEU A 302 -2.97 -5.64 -21.36
C LEU A 302 -3.57 -6.82 -22.13
N GLY A 303 -2.86 -7.36 -23.12
CA GLY A 303 -3.24 -8.57 -23.85
C GLY A 303 -3.24 -9.83 -22.98
N ASN A 304 -2.30 -9.96 -22.05
CA ASN A 304 -2.23 -11.08 -21.10
C ASN A 304 -3.40 -11.01 -20.11
N VAL A 305 -3.67 -9.84 -19.53
CA VAL A 305 -4.82 -9.58 -18.65
C VAL A 305 -6.15 -9.91 -19.35
N ILE A 306 -6.35 -9.43 -20.58
CA ILE A 306 -7.56 -9.70 -21.37
C ILE A 306 -7.66 -11.19 -21.75
N SER A 307 -6.53 -11.87 -22.00
CA SER A 307 -6.53 -13.31 -22.30
C SER A 307 -6.85 -14.18 -21.07
N ALA A 308 -6.39 -13.77 -19.88
CA ALA A 308 -6.70 -14.43 -18.62
C ALA A 308 -8.18 -14.26 -18.25
N LEU A 309 -8.68 -13.02 -18.28
CA LEU A 309 -10.06 -12.68 -17.92
C LEU A 309 -11.12 -13.18 -18.94
N GLY A 310 -10.77 -13.27 -20.21
CA GLY A 310 -11.66 -13.70 -21.30
C GLY A 310 -11.62 -15.21 -21.61
N GLY A 311 -10.92 -16.01 -20.80
CA GLY A 311 -10.75 -17.46 -20.99
C GLY A 311 -12.00 -18.27 -20.61
N ALA A 312 -12.32 -19.28 -21.41
CA ALA A 312 -13.59 -20.03 -21.31
C ALA A 312 -13.80 -20.76 -19.97
N ASN A 313 -12.73 -21.22 -19.31
CA ASN A 313 -12.83 -22.17 -18.19
C ASN A 313 -13.11 -21.52 -16.82
N GLY A 314 -13.22 -20.19 -16.74
CA GLY A 314 -13.65 -19.42 -15.56
C GLY A 314 -12.74 -19.43 -14.32
N LYS A 315 -11.93 -20.48 -14.10
CA LYS A 315 -11.00 -20.64 -12.97
C LYS A 315 -9.68 -19.87 -13.19
N VAL A 316 -9.75 -18.54 -13.16
CA VAL A 316 -8.57 -17.66 -13.32
C VAL A 316 -7.88 -17.46 -11.96
N SER A 317 -6.85 -18.26 -11.68
CA SER A 317 -6.15 -18.24 -10.38
C SER A 317 -5.41 -16.92 -10.09
N HIS A 318 -4.85 -16.26 -11.11
CA HIS A 318 -4.12 -15.01 -10.98
C HIS A 318 -4.20 -14.21 -12.29
N VAL A 319 -4.48 -12.91 -12.19
CA VAL A 319 -4.52 -12.00 -13.34
C VAL A 319 -3.31 -11.05 -13.26
N PRO A 320 -2.46 -10.96 -14.31
CA PRO A 320 -1.17 -10.28 -14.23
C PRO A 320 -1.27 -8.74 -14.38
N TYR A 321 -2.12 -8.08 -13.57
CA TYR A 321 -2.25 -6.61 -13.62
C TYR A 321 -0.94 -5.88 -13.31
N ARG A 322 -0.02 -6.52 -12.57
CA ARG A 322 1.25 -5.93 -12.12
C ARG A 322 2.36 -5.95 -13.18
N ASP A 323 2.17 -6.58 -14.34
CA ASP A 323 3.14 -6.65 -15.45
C ASP A 323 3.42 -5.28 -16.09
N SER A 324 2.49 -4.32 -15.98
CA SER A 324 2.69 -2.94 -16.44
C SER A 324 1.91 -1.94 -15.57
N LYS A 325 2.35 -0.69 -15.52
CA LYS A 325 1.59 0.40 -14.90
C LYS A 325 0.26 0.65 -15.62
N LEU A 326 0.19 0.40 -16.94
CA LEU A 326 -1.05 0.46 -17.71
C LEU A 326 -2.11 -0.50 -17.15
N THR A 327 -1.73 -1.77 -16.95
CA THR A 327 -2.66 -2.80 -16.44
C THR A 327 -3.04 -2.59 -14.98
N ARG A 328 -2.16 -1.98 -14.16
CA ARG A 328 -2.54 -1.53 -12.81
C ARG A 328 -3.54 -0.37 -12.85
N LEU A 329 -3.34 0.62 -13.73
CA LEU A 329 -4.26 1.75 -13.91
C LEU A 329 -5.63 1.35 -14.46
N LEU A 330 -5.72 0.19 -15.13
CA LEU A 330 -6.96 -0.35 -15.71
C LEU A 330 -7.50 -1.58 -14.94
N GLN A 331 -6.97 -1.87 -13.74
CA GLN A 331 -7.41 -3.00 -12.90
C GLN A 331 -8.91 -2.89 -12.55
N ASP A 332 -9.34 -1.74 -12.05
CA ASP A 332 -10.75 -1.43 -11.79
C ASP A 332 -11.63 -1.53 -13.07
N SER A 333 -11.01 -1.36 -14.24
CA SER A 333 -11.71 -1.32 -15.54
C SER A 333 -11.90 -2.69 -16.20
N LEU A 334 -11.06 -3.68 -15.90
CA LEU A 334 -11.06 -4.99 -16.56
C LEU A 334 -11.10 -6.08 -15.49
N GLY A 335 -12.27 -6.68 -15.27
CA GLY A 335 -12.55 -7.62 -14.18
C GLY A 335 -12.92 -6.96 -12.84
N GLY A 336 -12.72 -5.65 -12.71
CA GLY A 336 -13.00 -4.87 -11.49
C GLY A 336 -14.36 -4.15 -11.44
N ASN A 337 -14.41 -3.10 -10.62
CA ASN A 337 -15.58 -2.27 -10.35
C ASN A 337 -15.67 -1.07 -11.30
N SER A 338 -16.07 -1.33 -12.56
CA SER A 338 -16.34 -0.27 -13.56
C SER A 338 -17.21 -0.77 -14.73
N ARG A 339 -18.07 0.11 -15.26
CA ARG A 339 -18.77 -0.10 -16.54
C ARG A 339 -17.84 0.26 -17.70
N THR A 340 -17.27 -0.77 -18.34
CA THR A 340 -16.20 -0.57 -19.34
C THR A 340 -16.68 -0.81 -20.77
N LEU A 341 -16.39 0.17 -21.63
CA LEU A 341 -16.56 0.13 -23.08
C LEU A 341 -15.20 0.22 -23.78
N MET A 342 -14.90 -0.77 -24.61
CA MET A 342 -13.75 -0.76 -25.51
C MET A 342 -14.17 -0.30 -26.91
N ILE A 343 -13.59 0.79 -27.40
CA ILE A 343 -13.76 1.26 -28.78
C ILE A 343 -12.56 0.80 -29.63
N ALA A 344 -12.75 -0.27 -30.38
CA ALA A 344 -11.78 -0.84 -31.29
C ALA A 344 -11.75 -0.04 -32.61
N CYS A 345 -10.81 0.88 -32.73
CA CYS A 345 -10.62 1.73 -33.91
C CYS A 345 -9.76 1.00 -34.95
N VAL A 346 -10.27 0.82 -36.16
CA VAL A 346 -9.61 0.08 -37.24
C VAL A 346 -9.48 0.86 -38.54
N SER A 347 -8.47 0.49 -39.33
CA SER A 347 -8.29 0.95 -40.70
C SER A 347 -9.11 0.07 -41.66
N PRO A 348 -9.80 0.65 -42.65
CA PRO A 348 -10.50 -0.11 -43.69
C PRO A 348 -9.55 -0.71 -44.74
N SER A 349 -8.28 -0.31 -44.76
CA SER A 349 -7.36 -0.56 -45.88
C SER A 349 -6.73 -1.96 -45.86
N ASP A 350 -6.64 -2.60 -47.03
CA ASP A 350 -5.96 -3.88 -47.24
C ASP A 350 -4.48 -3.87 -46.81
N SER A 351 -3.78 -2.74 -46.97
CA SER A 351 -2.43 -2.49 -46.47
C SER A 351 -2.29 -2.54 -44.94
N ASP A 352 -3.40 -2.37 -44.19
CA ASP A 352 -3.48 -2.50 -42.72
C ASP A 352 -4.14 -3.82 -42.27
N PHE A 353 -4.58 -4.70 -43.19
CA PHE A 353 -5.40 -5.89 -42.92
C PHE A 353 -4.96 -6.73 -41.72
N VAL A 354 -3.65 -6.98 -41.58
CA VAL A 354 -3.10 -7.80 -40.49
C VAL A 354 -3.31 -7.16 -39.12
N GLU A 355 -3.14 -5.85 -39.00
CA GLU A 355 -3.28 -5.14 -37.72
C GLU A 355 -4.75 -4.82 -37.41
N THR A 356 -5.58 -4.56 -38.43
CA THR A 356 -7.04 -4.52 -38.30
C THR A 356 -7.60 -5.87 -37.82
N LEU A 357 -7.14 -7.00 -38.39
CA LEU A 357 -7.52 -8.34 -37.94
C LEU A 357 -7.04 -8.65 -36.51
N ASN A 358 -5.81 -8.23 -36.15
CA ASN A 358 -5.31 -8.34 -34.77
C ASN A 358 -6.21 -7.56 -33.81
N THR A 359 -6.59 -6.33 -34.18
CA THR A 359 -7.47 -5.45 -33.39
C THR A 359 -8.85 -6.09 -33.19
N MET A 360 -9.47 -6.63 -34.25
CA MET A 360 -10.75 -7.33 -34.20
C MET A 360 -10.70 -8.56 -33.26
N LYS A 361 -9.68 -9.43 -33.41
CA LYS A 361 -9.49 -10.60 -32.55
C LYS A 361 -9.26 -10.24 -31.09
N TYR A 362 -8.53 -9.15 -30.83
CA TYR A 362 -8.28 -8.66 -29.47
C TYR A 362 -9.56 -8.15 -28.82
N ALA A 363 -10.33 -7.33 -29.53
CA ALA A 363 -11.62 -6.82 -29.09
C ALA A 363 -12.64 -7.94 -28.83
N ASN A 364 -12.65 -8.99 -29.66
CA ASN A 364 -13.53 -10.15 -29.47
C ASN A 364 -13.24 -10.92 -28.18
N ARG A 365 -11.98 -10.93 -27.69
CA ARG A 365 -11.64 -11.51 -26.38
C ARG A 365 -12.00 -10.60 -25.22
N ALA A 366 -11.90 -9.28 -25.40
CA ALA A 366 -12.31 -8.30 -24.38
C ALA A 366 -13.81 -8.40 -24.05
N LYS A 367 -14.66 -8.68 -25.04
CA LYS A 367 -16.12 -8.88 -24.87
C LYS A 367 -16.49 -9.98 -23.86
N ASN A 368 -15.63 -10.97 -23.66
CA ASN A 368 -15.87 -12.09 -22.73
C ASN A 368 -15.62 -11.73 -21.26
N ILE A 369 -14.96 -10.60 -20.97
CA ILE A 369 -14.58 -10.18 -19.62
C ILE A 369 -15.82 -9.76 -18.84
N LYS A 370 -15.96 -10.26 -17.61
CA LYS A 370 -17.05 -9.91 -16.68
C LYS A 370 -16.52 -9.01 -15.57
N ASN A 371 -17.11 -7.83 -15.42
CA ASN A 371 -16.84 -6.85 -14.37
C ASN A 371 -17.90 -6.97 -13.25
N LYS A 372 -17.49 -6.68 -12.01
CA LYS A 372 -18.37 -6.66 -10.82
C LYS A 372 -18.76 -5.23 -10.50
N VAL A 373 -19.85 -4.77 -11.09
CA VAL A 373 -20.20 -3.34 -11.12
C VAL A 373 -21.08 -2.98 -9.92
N VAL A 374 -20.52 -2.20 -9.00
CA VAL A 374 -21.20 -1.75 -7.77
C VAL A 374 -21.32 -0.21 -7.80
N ALA A 375 -22.39 0.32 -7.20
CA ALA A 375 -22.54 1.76 -6.99
C ALA A 375 -21.78 2.18 -5.73
N ASN A 376 -20.84 3.14 -5.83
CA ASN A 376 -20.06 3.61 -4.70
C ASN A 376 -20.87 4.61 -3.86
N GLN A 377 -21.81 4.08 -3.08
CA GLN A 377 -22.66 4.81 -2.14
C GLN A 377 -22.05 4.75 -0.73
N ASP A 378 -21.53 5.87 -0.22
CA ASP A 378 -20.97 5.92 1.13
C ASP A 378 -22.06 6.10 2.19
N LYS A 379 -22.68 4.98 2.56
CA LYS A 379 -23.64 4.89 3.68
C LYS A 379 -23.03 5.26 5.04
N SER A 380 -21.70 5.33 5.16
CA SER A 380 -21.04 5.85 6.37
C SER A 380 -21.40 7.32 6.62
N SER A 381 -21.82 8.06 5.57
CA SER A 381 -22.39 9.41 5.69
C SER A 381 -23.57 9.46 6.67
N LYS A 382 -24.37 8.39 6.76
CA LYS A 382 -25.48 8.28 7.71
C LYS A 382 -24.97 8.25 9.14
N LEU A 383 -24.04 7.34 9.45
CA LEU A 383 -23.38 7.25 10.76
C LEU A 383 -22.63 8.56 11.12
N ILE A 384 -21.97 9.20 10.16
CA ILE A 384 -21.29 10.49 10.38
C ILE A 384 -22.28 11.62 10.63
N GLY A 385 -23.44 11.61 9.97
CA GLY A 385 -24.56 12.53 10.22
C GLY A 385 -25.18 12.32 11.60
N GLU A 386 -25.54 11.08 11.94
CA GLU A 386 -26.03 10.65 13.26
C GLU A 386 -25.06 11.04 14.37
N LEU A 387 -23.75 10.76 14.21
CA LEU A 387 -22.72 11.14 15.17
C LEU A 387 -22.59 12.66 15.32
N ARG A 388 -22.67 13.44 14.23
CA ARG A 388 -22.66 14.92 14.31
C ARG A 388 -23.92 15.46 14.99
N GLY A 389 -25.10 14.91 14.71
CA GLY A 389 -26.34 15.24 15.40
C GLY A 389 -26.27 14.89 16.89
N ARG A 390 -25.70 13.73 17.23
CA ARG A 390 -25.48 13.29 18.61
C ARG A 390 -24.48 14.19 19.34
N ILE A 391 -23.41 14.62 18.69
CA ILE A 391 -22.45 15.60 19.22
C ILE A 391 -23.17 16.92 19.50
N ALA A 392 -23.90 17.49 18.54
CA ALA A 392 -24.61 18.75 18.73
C ALA A 392 -25.68 18.68 19.85
N ALA A 393 -26.40 17.56 19.95
CA ALA A 393 -27.36 17.32 21.03
C ALA A 393 -26.67 17.21 22.41
N LEU A 394 -25.55 16.48 22.50
CA LEU A 394 -24.76 16.37 23.73
C LEU A 394 -24.07 17.70 24.09
N GLU A 395 -23.66 18.51 23.12
CA GLU A 395 -23.11 19.85 23.34
C GLU A 395 -24.17 20.81 23.87
N ALA A 396 -25.41 20.74 23.37
CA ALA A 396 -26.55 21.49 23.88
C ALA A 396 -26.94 21.04 25.29
N GLU A 397 -27.04 19.72 25.55
CA GLU A 397 -27.31 19.15 26.88
C GLU A 397 -26.21 19.55 27.89
N LEU A 398 -24.93 19.46 27.50
CA LEU A 398 -23.80 19.93 28.32
C LEU A 398 -23.78 21.45 28.51
N LEU A 399 -24.42 22.24 27.64
CA LEU A 399 -24.57 23.68 27.82
C LEU A 399 -25.71 23.99 28.79
N GLU A 400 -26.84 23.28 28.70
CA GLU A 400 -27.97 23.38 29.64
C GLU A 400 -27.55 22.99 31.06
N PHE A 401 -26.86 21.85 31.23
CA PHE A 401 -26.33 21.43 32.53
C PHE A 401 -25.32 22.42 33.13
N LYS A 402 -24.57 23.18 32.32
CA LYS A 402 -23.65 24.24 32.78
C LYS A 402 -24.34 25.57 33.10
N GLN A 403 -25.56 25.78 32.61
CA GLN A 403 -26.35 27.00 32.83
C GLN A 403 -27.40 26.85 33.94
N GLY A 404 -27.50 25.66 34.54
CA GLY A 404 -28.50 25.32 35.55
C GLY A 404 -29.78 24.80 34.89
N ARG A 405 -30.10 23.53 35.12
CA ARG A 405 -31.28 22.90 34.50
C ARG A 405 -32.55 23.43 35.13
N ARG A 406 -33.50 23.92 34.33
CA ARG A 406 -34.84 24.27 34.83
C ARG A 406 -35.60 22.99 35.15
N THR A 407 -36.03 22.84 36.39
CA THR A 407 -36.90 21.77 36.86
C THR A 407 -38.22 22.36 37.30
N ILE A 408 -39.32 21.64 37.08
CA ILE A 408 -40.62 22.01 37.64
C ILE A 408 -40.79 21.15 38.90
N ASP A 409 -40.96 21.78 40.05
CA ASP A 409 -41.24 21.06 41.30
C ASP A 409 -42.66 20.47 41.29
N SER A 410 -42.92 19.56 42.21
CA SER A 410 -44.24 19.00 42.55
C SER A 410 -45.35 20.05 42.73
N ASP A 411 -45.02 21.26 43.21
CA ASP A 411 -45.94 22.41 43.34
C ASP A 411 -46.11 23.23 42.05
N GLY A 412 -45.50 22.82 40.93
CA GLY A 412 -45.66 23.47 39.61
C GLY A 412 -44.80 24.72 39.38
N VAL A 413 -43.85 25.01 40.27
CA VAL A 413 -42.95 26.18 40.19
C VAL A 413 -41.67 25.83 39.42
N GLU A 414 -41.26 26.69 38.49
CA GLU A 414 -39.93 26.60 37.87
C GLU A 414 -38.83 26.90 38.90
N THR A 415 -38.04 25.88 39.24
CA THR A 415 -36.83 25.98 40.04
C THR A 415 -35.60 25.82 39.15
N VAL A 416 -34.58 26.65 39.36
CA VAL A 416 -33.27 26.47 38.69
C VAL A 416 -32.46 25.50 39.52
N ASN A 417 -32.37 24.26 39.07
CA ASN A 417 -31.60 23.22 39.75
C ASN A 417 -30.11 23.36 39.42
N ASP A 418 -29.45 24.26 40.15
CA ASP A 418 -28.04 24.59 39.94
C ASP A 418 -27.09 23.62 40.69
N GLN A 419 -27.31 22.32 40.49
CA GLN A 419 -26.44 21.25 40.97
C GLN A 419 -25.00 21.40 40.49
N TYR A 420 -24.75 22.16 39.41
CA TYR A 420 -23.40 22.45 38.94
C TYR A 420 -22.68 23.44 39.87
N HIS A 421 -23.25 24.62 40.16
CA HIS A 421 -22.64 25.52 41.15
C HIS A 421 -22.65 24.93 42.56
N GLU A 422 -23.66 24.14 42.94
CA GLU A 422 -23.66 23.41 44.21
C GLU A 422 -22.48 22.43 44.30
N ASN A 423 -22.24 21.60 43.28
CA ASN A 423 -21.06 20.71 43.26
C ASN A 423 -19.74 21.46 43.25
N VAL A 424 -19.64 22.62 42.58
CA VAL A 424 -18.45 23.48 42.60
C VAL A 424 -18.20 24.04 44.01
N MET A 425 -19.25 24.54 44.68
CA MET A 425 -19.18 25.07 46.04
C MET A 425 -18.84 23.97 47.06
N LEU A 426 -19.51 22.82 47.01
CA LEU A 426 -19.21 21.66 47.84
C LEU A 426 -17.78 21.13 47.58
N THR A 427 -17.29 21.16 46.35
CA THR A 427 -15.90 20.79 46.02
C THR A 427 -14.90 21.77 46.63
N ALA A 428 -15.20 23.07 46.61
CA ALA A 428 -14.38 24.09 47.27
C ALA A 428 -14.36 23.90 48.80
N GLU A 429 -15.51 23.64 49.41
CA GLU A 429 -15.63 23.37 50.85
C GLU A 429 -14.91 22.07 51.25
N ILE A 430 -15.08 20.98 50.50
CA ILE A 430 -14.35 19.71 50.71
C ILE A 430 -12.84 19.94 50.66
N ASN A 431 -12.33 20.78 49.75
CA ASN A 431 -10.91 21.11 49.70
C ASN A 431 -10.46 21.98 50.89
N GLN A 432 -11.28 22.93 51.35
CA GLN A 432 -11.00 23.72 52.54
C GLN A 432 -11.01 22.87 53.83
N LEU A 433 -11.96 21.93 53.95
CA LEU A 433 -12.02 20.95 55.03
C LEU A 433 -10.82 20.00 55.01
N ARG A 434 -10.41 19.49 53.84
CA ARG A 434 -9.17 18.70 53.69
C ARG A 434 -7.92 19.46 54.15
N PHE A 435 -7.81 20.75 53.81
CA PHE A 435 -6.72 21.60 54.28
C PHE A 435 -6.73 21.75 55.81
N ARG A 436 -7.90 22.00 56.41
CA ARG A 436 -8.06 22.06 57.88
C ARG A 436 -7.72 20.74 58.57
N VAL A 437 -8.14 19.60 58.00
CA VAL A 437 -7.80 18.27 58.54
C VAL A 437 -6.30 18.02 58.50
N LYS A 438 -5.59 18.39 57.42
CA LYS A 438 -4.13 18.27 57.35
C LYS A 438 -3.42 19.10 58.44
N ALA A 439 -3.83 20.35 58.63
CA ALA A 439 -3.28 21.21 59.68
C ALA A 439 -3.56 20.67 61.11
N LEU A 440 -4.72 20.02 61.32
CA LEU A 440 -5.05 19.36 62.58
C LEU A 440 -4.28 18.05 62.80
N GLN A 441 -3.89 17.35 61.73
CA GLN A 441 -3.01 16.18 61.81
C GLN A 441 -1.58 16.60 62.21
N GLU A 442 -1.04 17.64 61.57
CA GLU A 442 0.28 18.20 61.88
C GLU A 442 0.38 18.70 63.34
N THR A 443 -0.65 19.37 63.85
CA THR A 443 -0.67 19.78 65.28
C THR A 443 -0.83 18.60 66.24
N ASN A 444 -1.56 17.54 65.88
CA ASN A 444 -1.62 16.30 66.67
C ASN A 444 -0.28 15.58 66.73
N GLU A 445 0.50 15.59 65.65
CA GLU A 445 1.83 14.99 65.59
C GLU A 445 2.82 15.74 66.48
N ILE A 446 2.82 17.07 66.44
CA ILE A 446 3.59 17.94 67.36
C ILE A 446 3.22 17.66 68.83
N LEU A 447 1.91 17.54 69.14
CA LEU A 447 1.45 17.26 70.50
C LEU A 447 1.80 15.84 70.97
N ARG A 448 1.76 14.83 70.08
CA ARG A 448 2.22 13.46 70.38
C ARG A 448 3.70 13.44 70.71
N ASN A 449 4.53 14.07 69.87
CA ASN A 449 5.97 14.15 70.11
C ASN A 449 6.26 14.84 71.44
N ARG A 450 5.56 15.94 71.75
CA ARG A 450 5.67 16.63 73.04
C ARG A 450 5.20 15.79 74.24
N ASN A 451 4.20 14.93 74.08
CA ASN A 451 3.77 13.99 75.12
C ASN A 451 4.78 12.86 75.33
N VAL A 452 5.41 12.33 74.28
CA VAL A 452 6.53 11.37 74.40
C VAL A 452 7.70 12.03 75.17
N ASP A 453 8.02 13.27 74.82
CA ASP A 453 9.05 14.08 75.47
C ASP A 453 8.76 14.32 76.97
N LEU A 454 7.50 14.53 77.34
CA LEU A 454 7.04 14.69 78.72
C LEU A 454 6.98 13.35 79.48
N MET A 455 6.58 12.26 78.82
CA MET A 455 6.60 10.91 79.40
C MET A 455 8.04 10.49 79.74
N ALA A 456 9.00 10.72 78.84
CA ALA A 456 10.41 10.46 79.09
C ALA A 456 10.95 11.27 80.29
N LYS A 457 10.54 12.54 80.43
CA LYS A 457 10.90 13.41 81.56
C LYS A 457 10.23 12.99 82.87
N ALA A 458 8.97 12.52 82.82
CA ALA A 458 8.27 11.98 83.98
C ALA A 458 8.90 10.67 84.48
N SER A 459 9.25 9.74 83.58
CA SER A 459 9.99 8.52 83.91
C SER A 459 11.37 8.81 84.53
N GLY A 460 12.00 9.93 84.18
CA GLY A 460 13.24 10.41 84.80
C GLY A 460 13.06 11.19 86.11
N ALA A 461 11.83 11.52 86.52
CA ALA A 461 11.54 12.38 87.67
C ALA A 461 10.77 11.68 88.80
N ASN A 462 10.01 10.63 88.50
CA ASN A 462 9.14 9.95 89.48
C ASN A 462 9.87 8.92 90.38
N GLY A 463 11.20 8.87 90.37
CA GLY A 463 12.02 8.01 91.23
C GLY A 463 12.19 8.52 92.67
N PHE A 464 11.28 9.35 93.17
CA PHE A 464 11.43 10.04 94.45
C PHE A 464 10.07 10.29 95.13
N LEU A 465 9.92 9.76 96.36
CA LEU A 465 8.79 9.88 97.32
C LEU A 465 7.51 9.07 97.02
N GLY A 466 7.00 8.32 98.01
CA GLY A 466 5.62 7.78 97.99
C GLY A 466 5.32 6.44 98.69
N ASP A 467 6.09 5.99 99.70
CA ASP A 467 5.89 4.70 100.39
C ASP A 467 4.83 4.73 101.53
N SER A 468 4.49 3.54 102.07
CA SER A 468 3.77 3.23 103.32
C SER A 468 2.22 3.21 103.26
N GLN A 469 1.49 2.30 103.93
CA GLN A 469 1.88 1.26 104.92
C GLN A 469 0.83 0.12 105.10
N ALA A 470 1.17 -0.87 105.96
CA ALA A 470 0.43 -2.06 106.45
C ALA A 470 0.73 -3.39 105.70
N ASN A 471 1.48 -4.36 106.26
CA ASN A 471 1.31 -5.20 107.49
C ASN A 471 0.29 -6.35 107.29
N ASP A 472 0.51 -7.62 107.70
CA ASP A 472 1.63 -8.38 108.31
C ASP A 472 1.55 -9.85 107.80
N GLU A 473 2.38 -10.86 108.10
CA GLU A 473 3.43 -11.21 109.09
C GLU A 473 4.36 -12.27 108.40
N ASN A 474 5.51 -12.83 108.85
CA ASN A 474 6.39 -12.86 110.04
C ASN A 474 7.80 -13.37 109.55
N GLY A 475 8.69 -13.92 110.38
CA GLY A 475 9.58 -15.01 109.90
C GLY A 475 11.04 -15.19 110.40
N ALA A 476 11.50 -14.56 111.48
CA ALA A 476 12.71 -14.92 112.26
C ALA A 476 14.18 -14.78 111.69
N SER A 477 15.00 -14.14 112.55
CA SER A 477 16.43 -14.40 112.89
C SER A 477 17.62 -14.08 111.95
N SER A 478 18.36 -13.05 112.39
CA SER A 478 19.83 -12.99 112.64
C SER A 478 20.87 -12.88 111.50
N ASP A 479 21.46 -11.68 111.45
CA ASP A 479 22.90 -11.37 111.55
C ASP A 479 23.82 -11.31 110.31
N ASP A 480 24.87 -10.50 110.54
CA ASP A 480 26.00 -10.06 109.72
C ASP A 480 25.76 -9.33 108.37
N ALA A 481 26.30 -8.12 108.32
CA ALA A 481 26.59 -7.41 107.07
C ALA A 481 28.05 -7.64 106.69
N ASN A 482 28.33 -8.09 105.46
CA ASN A 482 29.03 -7.27 104.45
C ASN A 482 29.17 -7.98 103.09
N ASP A 483 29.30 -7.16 102.04
CA ASP A 483 29.94 -7.42 100.74
C ASP A 483 29.22 -8.24 99.64
N SER A 484 29.37 -7.73 98.42
CA SER A 484 29.25 -8.39 97.11
C SER A 484 27.88 -8.89 96.59
N SER A 485 27.26 -8.02 95.77
CA SER A 485 26.47 -8.36 94.57
C SER A 485 25.03 -8.90 94.71
N ALA A 486 24.34 -8.91 93.56
CA ALA A 486 23.04 -9.53 93.27
C ALA A 486 21.81 -9.05 94.08
N ASN A 487 21.17 -7.99 93.59
CA ASN A 487 19.74 -7.90 93.21
C ASN A 487 19.51 -6.52 92.53
N ASP A 488 18.48 -6.27 91.72
CA ASP A 488 17.09 -6.74 91.81
C ASP A 488 16.37 -6.91 90.44
N ALA A 489 15.21 -7.58 90.47
CA ALA A 489 14.10 -7.53 89.53
C ALA A 489 14.38 -7.65 88.01
N VAL A 490 14.60 -8.89 87.59
CA VAL A 490 14.36 -9.45 86.24
C VAL A 490 13.30 -8.68 85.42
N MET A 491 13.71 -8.08 84.29
CA MET A 491 12.79 -7.61 83.24
C MET A 491 12.06 -8.81 82.61
N ASP A 492 10.74 -8.75 82.58
CA ASP A 492 9.86 -9.79 82.03
C ASP A 492 10.21 -10.11 80.55
N PRO A 493 10.50 -11.38 80.19
CA PRO A 493 10.75 -11.78 78.81
C PRO A 493 9.56 -11.49 77.87
N VAL A 494 8.32 -11.40 78.38
CA VAL A 494 7.15 -10.99 77.58
C VAL A 494 7.26 -9.50 77.19
N GLN A 495 7.66 -8.61 78.09
CA GLN A 495 7.90 -7.19 77.74
C GLN A 495 9.06 -7.02 76.76
N ALA A 496 10.15 -7.76 76.93
CA ALA A 496 11.27 -7.74 76.00
C ALA A 496 10.89 -8.23 74.59
N THR A 497 9.99 -9.21 74.50
CA THR A 497 9.46 -9.73 73.24
C THR A 497 8.42 -8.79 72.62
N LEU A 498 7.56 -8.16 73.43
CA LEU A 498 6.58 -7.18 72.98
C LEU A 498 7.24 -5.93 72.38
N ARG A 499 8.34 -5.44 72.97
CA ARG A 499 9.14 -4.34 72.37
C ARG A 499 9.66 -4.71 70.98
N LYS A 500 10.22 -5.92 70.80
CA LYS A 500 10.68 -6.39 69.48
C LYS A 500 9.55 -6.42 68.45
N TYR A 501 8.35 -6.88 68.81
CA TYR A 501 7.20 -6.86 67.90
C TYR A 501 6.71 -5.45 67.56
N LEU A 502 6.84 -4.48 68.48
CA LEU A 502 6.52 -3.08 68.22
C LEU A 502 7.54 -2.42 67.28
N ASP A 503 8.84 -2.62 67.51
CA ASP A 503 9.91 -2.16 66.62
C ASP A 503 9.75 -2.77 65.20
N GLU A 504 9.43 -4.07 65.12
CA GLU A 504 9.19 -4.77 63.85
C GLU A 504 7.95 -4.21 63.11
N LEU A 505 6.87 -3.90 63.83
CA LEU A 505 5.67 -3.26 63.28
C LEU A 505 5.96 -1.84 62.76
N GLU A 506 6.74 -1.04 63.49
CA GLU A 506 7.08 0.33 63.10
C GLU A 506 8.07 0.35 61.92
N ARG A 507 9.01 -0.60 61.88
CA ARG A 507 9.90 -0.86 60.74
C ARG A 507 9.11 -1.25 59.48
N LEU A 508 8.18 -2.20 59.58
CA LEU A 508 7.33 -2.63 58.47
C LEU A 508 6.39 -1.51 58.01
N ARG A 509 5.85 -0.71 58.93
CA ARG A 509 4.98 0.44 58.61
C ARG A 509 5.74 1.54 57.85
N SER A 510 6.99 1.78 58.22
CA SER A 510 7.88 2.73 57.51
C SER A 510 8.16 2.25 56.08
N GLN A 511 8.52 0.97 55.90
CA GLN A 511 8.74 0.36 54.58
C GLN A 511 7.47 0.37 53.70
N LEU A 512 6.29 0.16 54.30
CA LEU A 512 5.02 0.28 53.58
C LEU A 512 4.77 1.71 53.10
N TYR A 513 5.06 2.72 53.93
CA TYR A 513 4.89 4.13 53.58
C TYR A 513 5.84 4.57 52.45
N GLU A 514 7.10 4.15 52.52
CA GLU A 514 8.08 4.35 51.43
C GLU A 514 7.62 3.68 50.12
N SER A 515 7.19 2.43 50.19
CA SER A 515 6.66 1.68 49.03
C SER A 515 5.43 2.37 48.40
N GLN A 516 4.51 2.87 49.23
CA GLN A 516 3.35 3.64 48.76
C GLN A 516 3.75 5.00 48.17
N ALA A 517 4.74 5.69 48.74
CA ALA A 517 5.26 6.95 48.18
C ALA A 517 5.89 6.73 46.80
N VAL A 518 6.73 5.68 46.66
CA VAL A 518 7.34 5.27 45.39
C VAL A 518 6.28 4.87 44.36
N SER A 519 5.30 4.06 44.72
CA SER A 519 4.20 3.67 43.82
C SER A 519 3.38 4.87 43.34
N ASN A 520 3.08 5.83 44.23
CA ASN A 520 2.39 7.06 43.87
C ASN A 520 3.22 7.99 42.98
N GLN A 521 4.55 8.02 43.15
CA GLN A 521 5.45 8.78 42.28
C GLN A 521 5.53 8.16 40.88
N LEU A 522 5.67 6.84 40.77
CA LEU A 522 5.61 6.10 39.50
C LEU A 522 4.27 6.30 38.77
N ARG A 523 3.14 6.32 39.50
CA ARG A 523 1.82 6.63 38.92
C ARG A 523 1.74 8.07 38.37
N LYS A 524 2.32 9.06 39.06
CA LYS A 524 2.37 10.46 38.59
C LYS A 524 3.23 10.60 37.34
N GLU A 525 4.40 9.97 37.30
CA GLU A 525 5.25 9.95 36.10
C GLU A 525 4.55 9.25 34.93
N LEU A 526 3.92 8.09 35.14
CA LEU A 526 3.15 7.41 34.10
C LEU A 526 2.01 8.30 33.54
N THR A 527 1.38 9.10 34.40
CA THR A 527 0.35 10.07 33.95
C THR A 527 0.96 11.23 33.15
N LYS A 528 2.13 11.76 33.54
CA LYS A 528 2.86 12.76 32.73
C LYS A 528 3.20 12.21 31.35
N TRP A 529 3.83 11.04 31.28
CA TRP A 529 4.22 10.40 30.02
C TRP A 529 3.01 10.13 29.12
N LYS A 530 1.91 9.62 29.69
CA LYS A 530 0.65 9.43 28.96
C LYS A 530 0.09 10.75 28.41
N ASN A 531 0.13 11.82 29.19
CA ASN A 531 -0.36 13.13 28.75
C ASN A 531 0.55 13.76 27.66
N GLN A 532 1.87 13.66 27.80
CA GLN A 532 2.81 14.12 26.77
C GLN A 532 2.66 13.33 25.45
N ALA A 533 2.42 12.02 25.52
CA ALA A 533 2.13 11.20 24.33
C ALA A 533 0.80 11.55 23.63
N LEU A 534 -0.12 12.23 24.32
CA LEU A 534 -1.41 12.67 23.78
C LEU A 534 -1.40 14.14 23.31
N SER A 535 -0.37 14.93 23.66
CA SER A 535 -0.30 16.37 23.37
C SER A 535 0.79 16.73 22.35
N GLY A 536 0.64 16.26 21.11
CA GLY A 536 1.30 16.81 19.92
C GLY A 536 2.56 16.06 19.45
N GLY A 537 2.52 15.59 18.21
CA GLY A 537 3.71 15.12 17.49
C GLY A 537 4.39 16.25 16.73
N ALA A 538 5.59 16.65 17.16
CA ALA A 538 6.47 17.52 16.39
C ALA A 538 7.95 17.35 16.83
N GLY A 539 8.84 17.18 15.84
CA GLY A 539 10.28 17.47 15.91
C GLY A 539 11.12 16.90 17.07
N PHE A 540 11.91 15.86 16.81
CA PHE A 540 13.16 15.65 17.56
C PHE A 540 14.16 16.78 17.22
N PRO A 541 14.66 17.56 18.19
CA PRO A 541 15.85 18.37 18.00
C PRO A 541 17.10 17.47 18.05
N ALA A 542 18.08 17.78 17.21
CA ALA A 542 19.39 17.13 17.26
C ALA A 542 20.31 17.78 18.32
N SER A 543 21.46 17.15 18.55
CA SER A 543 22.62 17.66 19.33
C SER A 543 22.54 17.56 20.85
N ALA A 544 23.08 16.46 21.38
CA ALA A 544 23.75 16.41 22.68
C ALA A 544 24.92 15.41 22.61
N ASP A 545 26.15 15.90 22.46
CA ASP A 545 27.35 15.07 22.59
C ASP A 545 27.52 14.61 24.04
N HIS A 546 27.65 13.31 24.26
CA HIS A 546 28.28 12.78 25.47
C HIS A 546 28.90 11.41 25.21
N SER A 547 30.24 11.37 25.26
CA SER A 547 31.01 10.13 25.19
C SER A 547 30.96 9.38 26.53
N PHE A 548 30.39 8.18 26.54
CA PHE A 548 30.41 7.31 27.73
C PHE A 548 30.67 5.84 27.37
N SER A 549 31.70 5.29 28.01
CA SER A 549 32.20 3.90 28.04
C SER A 549 31.40 2.78 27.33
N SER A 550 31.84 2.43 26.11
CA SER A 550 31.38 1.27 25.33
C SER A 550 31.75 -0.13 25.90
N PHE A 551 32.19 -0.24 27.16
CA PHE A 551 32.83 -1.46 27.68
C PHE A 551 31.91 -2.43 28.43
N GLY A 552 30.74 -1.99 28.93
CA GLY A 552 29.84 -2.86 29.69
C GLY A 552 29.03 -3.86 28.84
N HIS A 553 28.61 -3.44 27.63
CA HIS A 553 27.69 -4.25 26.81
C HIS A 553 28.37 -5.43 26.10
N GLN A 554 29.67 -5.34 25.78
CA GLN A 554 30.35 -6.43 25.08
C GLN A 554 30.49 -7.68 25.95
N GLN A 555 30.79 -7.52 27.24
CA GLN A 555 30.85 -8.66 28.19
C GLN A 555 29.51 -9.39 28.31
N LEU A 556 28.40 -8.65 28.48
CA LEU A 556 27.05 -9.23 28.51
C LEU A 556 26.67 -9.95 27.20
N ILE A 557 27.11 -9.43 26.05
CA ILE A 557 26.87 -10.06 24.74
C ILE A 557 27.67 -11.37 24.60
N ASP A 558 28.93 -11.41 25.06
CA ASP A 558 29.78 -12.60 24.95
C ASP A 558 29.44 -13.67 26.01
N GLU A 559 28.96 -13.28 27.19
CA GLU A 559 28.38 -14.20 28.17
C GLU A 559 27.07 -14.82 27.67
N ALA A 560 26.17 -14.02 27.08
CA ALA A 560 24.95 -14.53 26.45
C ALA A 560 25.25 -15.46 25.25
N ARG A 561 26.31 -15.19 24.48
CA ARG A 561 26.79 -16.10 23.42
C ARG A 561 27.29 -17.43 23.99
N ALA A 562 28.03 -17.41 25.09
CA ALA A 562 28.54 -18.62 25.74
C ALA A 562 27.40 -19.53 26.25
N ASP A 563 26.33 -18.97 26.81
CA ASP A 563 25.16 -19.76 27.22
C ASP A 563 24.33 -20.28 26.04
N ILE A 564 24.22 -19.54 24.93
CA ILE A 564 23.63 -20.04 23.69
C ILE A 564 24.45 -21.23 23.12
N GLU A 565 25.78 -21.17 23.20
CA GLU A 565 26.66 -22.27 22.77
C GLU A 565 26.49 -23.51 23.68
N ARG A 566 26.35 -23.32 25.00
CA ARG A 566 26.01 -24.41 25.95
C ARG A 566 24.66 -25.05 25.61
N LEU A 567 23.62 -24.23 25.42
CA LEU A 567 22.27 -24.70 25.07
C LEU A 567 22.27 -25.48 23.75
N ARG A 568 22.98 -24.99 22.72
CA ARG A 568 23.19 -25.73 21.45
C ARG A 568 23.88 -27.07 21.67
N LYS A 569 24.86 -27.14 22.56
CA LYS A 569 25.56 -28.40 22.87
C LYS A 569 24.66 -29.40 23.60
N THR A 570 23.81 -28.95 24.53
CA THR A 570 22.80 -29.79 25.19
C THR A 570 21.75 -30.30 24.19
N VAL A 571 21.25 -29.45 23.29
CA VAL A 571 20.32 -29.84 22.22
C VAL A 571 20.96 -30.80 21.22
N SER A 572 22.26 -30.66 20.93
CA SER A 572 23.02 -31.59 20.08
C SER A 572 23.14 -32.98 20.71
N VAL A 573 23.46 -33.06 22.01
CA VAL A 573 23.48 -34.34 22.75
C VAL A 573 22.09 -34.99 22.73
N ALA A 574 21.04 -34.25 23.05
CA ALA A 574 19.66 -34.74 23.03
C ALA A 574 19.16 -35.13 21.61
N SER A 575 19.78 -34.62 20.54
CA SER A 575 19.46 -35.02 19.16
C SER A 575 20.11 -36.34 18.77
N ASN A 576 21.31 -36.64 19.29
CA ASN A 576 22.07 -37.83 18.93
C ASN A 576 21.59 -39.11 19.64
N GLU A 577 20.86 -39.00 20.75
CA GLU A 577 20.29 -40.16 21.46
C GLU A 577 19.04 -40.76 20.78
N VAL A 578 18.53 -40.15 19.70
CA VAL A 578 17.29 -40.57 19.02
C VAL A 578 17.55 -41.15 17.61
N THR A 579 18.78 -41.10 17.11
CA THR A 579 19.14 -41.56 15.75
C THR A 579 20.12 -42.74 15.77
N SER A 580 19.85 -43.76 16.60
CA SER A 580 20.77 -44.89 16.82
C SER A 580 20.26 -46.26 16.34
N ASP A 581 19.04 -46.35 15.80
CA ASP A 581 18.47 -47.59 15.25
C ASP A 581 18.13 -47.44 13.75
N TYR A 582 18.26 -48.53 13.00
CA TYR A 582 18.01 -48.66 11.55
C TYR A 582 18.89 -47.82 10.61
N ALA A 583 20.19 -48.14 10.59
CA ALA A 583 21.07 -47.89 9.44
C ALA A 583 22.09 -49.04 9.27
N SER A 584 21.69 -50.16 8.66
CA SER A 584 22.60 -51.30 8.43
C SER A 584 22.26 -52.16 7.20
N HIS A 585 22.46 -51.62 6.00
CA HIS A 585 23.18 -52.33 4.92
C HIS A 585 23.70 -51.30 3.90
N VAL A 586 24.83 -51.61 3.28
CA VAL A 586 25.63 -50.73 2.41
C VAL A 586 26.08 -51.53 1.17
N ASP A 587 26.65 -50.83 0.19
CA ASP A 587 27.36 -51.35 -1.00
C ASP A 587 26.46 -51.87 -2.15
N THR A 588 26.75 -51.63 -3.43
CA THR A 588 27.81 -50.80 -4.09
C THR A 588 27.40 -50.41 -5.53
N ALA A 589 28.30 -49.69 -6.23
CA ALA A 589 28.48 -49.58 -7.69
C ALA A 589 28.05 -48.26 -8.38
N GLU A 590 28.68 -48.02 -9.53
CA GLU A 590 28.79 -46.74 -10.24
C GLU A 590 28.41 -46.89 -11.73
N GLU A 591 28.43 -45.76 -12.46
CA GLU A 591 28.57 -45.59 -13.92
C GLU A 591 27.42 -45.91 -14.91
N ASP A 592 27.02 -44.81 -15.58
CA ASP A 592 26.77 -44.67 -17.04
C ASP A 592 25.45 -45.21 -17.66
N GLY A 593 25.08 -44.64 -18.84
CA GLY A 593 23.95 -45.10 -19.66
C GLY A 593 23.05 -43.98 -20.23
N THR A 594 23.32 -43.53 -21.45
CA THR A 594 22.53 -42.52 -22.19
C THR A 594 21.23 -43.04 -22.84
N SER A 595 20.12 -42.30 -22.74
CA SER A 595 19.12 -42.00 -23.82
C SER A 595 17.98 -41.13 -23.24
N ASN A 596 17.48 -40.04 -23.84
CA ASN A 596 16.92 -39.73 -25.18
C ASN A 596 15.46 -40.19 -25.39
N ASP A 597 14.57 -39.19 -25.56
CA ASP A 597 13.28 -39.22 -26.27
C ASP A 597 12.17 -40.16 -25.72
N ALA A 598 10.88 -39.99 -26.03
CA ALA A 598 10.01 -38.83 -26.29
C ALA A 598 8.54 -39.35 -26.31
N ASP A 599 7.54 -38.46 -26.37
CA ASP A 599 6.20 -38.73 -26.93
C ASP A 599 5.31 -39.78 -26.21
N GLU A 600 3.97 -39.87 -26.35
CA GLU A 600 2.87 -38.90 -26.57
C GLU A 600 1.54 -39.65 -26.25
N LEU A 601 0.42 -38.95 -25.97
CA LEU A 601 -0.99 -39.46 -26.00
C LEU A 601 -1.39 -40.56 -24.95
N ASP A 602 -2.67 -40.85 -24.62
CA ASP A 602 -3.96 -40.12 -24.75
C ASP A 602 -5.02 -40.61 -23.73
N GLU A 603 -6.14 -39.86 -23.64
CA GLU A 603 -7.56 -40.22 -23.38
C GLU A 603 -7.94 -41.51 -22.58
N ASP A 604 -8.72 -41.42 -21.48
CA ASP A 604 -10.20 -41.56 -21.51
C ASP A 604 -10.96 -41.76 -20.15
N GLU A 605 -12.19 -41.20 -20.15
CA GLU A 605 -13.48 -41.49 -19.45
C GLU A 605 -13.68 -41.75 -17.92
N ASP A 606 -14.89 -41.35 -17.48
CA ASP A 606 -15.43 -41.34 -16.10
C ASP A 606 -15.88 -42.71 -15.56
N TYR A 607 -15.99 -42.82 -14.23
CA TYR A 607 -17.10 -43.53 -13.57
C TYR A 607 -17.51 -42.85 -12.26
N ASP A 608 -18.78 -42.42 -12.18
CA ASP A 608 -19.43 -42.01 -10.92
C ASP A 608 -19.61 -43.21 -9.98
N GLN A 609 -19.47 -42.98 -8.67
CA GLN A 609 -20.10 -43.84 -7.67
C GLN A 609 -20.42 -43.07 -6.38
N ASP A 610 -21.71 -42.75 -6.20
CA ASP A 610 -22.24 -42.21 -4.94
C ASP A 610 -22.05 -43.20 -3.78
N VAL A 611 -21.60 -42.69 -2.63
CA VAL A 611 -21.70 -43.38 -1.33
C VAL A 611 -22.10 -42.35 -0.28
N ASP A 612 -23.33 -42.46 0.22
CA ASP A 612 -23.80 -41.72 1.40
C ASP A 612 -23.03 -42.16 2.64
N ASP A 613 -22.44 -41.21 3.39
CA ASP A 613 -21.97 -41.45 4.76
C ASP A 613 -22.03 -40.14 5.58
N GLU A 614 -23.22 -39.81 6.09
CA GLU A 614 -23.41 -38.73 7.08
C GLU A 614 -22.78 -39.13 8.44
N GLN A 615 -21.62 -38.58 8.80
CA GLN A 615 -21.25 -38.07 10.15
C GLN A 615 -19.73 -37.94 10.43
N VAL A 616 -19.01 -36.99 9.80
CA VAL A 616 -17.72 -36.47 10.33
C VAL A 616 -17.56 -34.94 10.20
N PHE A 617 -18.66 -34.19 10.29
CA PHE A 617 -18.64 -32.73 10.20
C PHE A 617 -18.16 -32.04 11.50
N GLU A 618 -16.85 -32.05 11.78
CA GLU A 618 -16.24 -30.96 12.58
C GLU A 618 -14.71 -30.82 12.47
N ASP A 619 -13.94 -31.90 12.28
CA ASP A 619 -12.46 -31.82 12.42
C ASP A 619 -11.71 -31.49 11.11
N ASP A 620 -12.31 -31.75 9.94
CA ASP A 620 -11.67 -31.52 8.63
C ASP A 620 -11.36 -30.05 8.34
N ASN A 621 -12.10 -29.12 8.97
CA ASN A 621 -11.86 -27.67 8.82
C ASN A 621 -10.47 -27.27 9.37
N LYS A 622 -10.02 -27.89 10.48
CA LYS A 622 -8.66 -27.68 10.99
C LYS A 622 -7.62 -28.30 10.06
N GLY A 623 -7.92 -29.48 9.51
CA GLY A 623 -7.07 -30.15 8.51
C GLY A 623 -6.90 -29.31 7.24
N ALA A 624 -7.99 -28.76 6.70
CA ALA A 624 -7.98 -27.86 5.54
C ALA A 624 -7.20 -26.58 5.81
N VAL A 625 -7.50 -25.88 6.92
CA VAL A 625 -6.77 -24.65 7.30
C VAL A 625 -5.28 -24.94 7.54
N LEU A 626 -4.90 -26.09 8.09
CA LEU A 626 -3.49 -26.48 8.20
C LEU A 626 -2.85 -26.77 6.84
N ARG A 627 -3.55 -27.49 5.93
CA ARG A 627 -3.08 -27.74 4.55
C ARG A 627 -2.86 -26.44 3.77
N ASP A 628 -3.82 -25.52 3.81
CA ASP A 628 -3.75 -24.22 3.14
C ASP A 628 -2.63 -23.34 3.72
N ASN A 629 -2.48 -23.28 5.04
CA ASN A 629 -1.36 -22.58 5.66
C ASN A 629 0.01 -23.20 5.28
N LEU A 630 0.07 -24.53 5.14
CA LEU A 630 1.30 -25.23 4.74
C LEU A 630 1.66 -24.91 3.27
N ALA A 631 0.66 -24.80 2.40
CA ALA A 631 0.76 -24.42 0.99
C ALA A 631 1.08 -22.93 0.81
N ASN A 632 0.42 -22.02 1.53
CA ASN A 632 0.71 -20.59 1.53
C ASN A 632 2.14 -20.29 2.02
N LEU A 633 2.60 -20.97 3.07
CA LEU A 633 4.00 -20.92 3.48
C LEU A 633 4.93 -21.49 2.40
N GLN A 634 4.49 -22.46 1.59
CA GLN A 634 5.31 -23.03 0.52
C GLN A 634 5.42 -22.09 -0.69
N THR A 635 4.34 -21.41 -1.09
CA THR A 635 4.39 -20.37 -2.13
C THR A 635 5.22 -19.17 -1.68
N GLU A 636 5.10 -18.75 -0.41
CA GLU A 636 5.95 -17.70 0.16
C GLU A 636 7.45 -18.08 0.18
N ILE A 637 7.77 -19.33 0.53
CA ILE A 637 9.13 -19.89 0.44
C ILE A 637 9.62 -19.83 -1.02
N ASN A 638 8.85 -20.34 -1.98
CA ASN A 638 9.22 -20.36 -3.40
C ASN A 638 9.44 -18.94 -3.96
N ILE A 639 8.60 -17.96 -3.57
CA ILE A 639 8.75 -16.54 -3.94
C ILE A 639 10.04 -15.95 -3.36
N LYS A 640 10.35 -16.23 -2.09
CA LYS A 640 11.58 -15.75 -1.43
C LYS A 640 12.84 -16.38 -2.05
N GLU A 641 12.80 -17.66 -2.38
CA GLU A 641 13.91 -18.38 -3.03
C GLU A 641 14.15 -17.87 -4.46
N ARG A 642 13.09 -17.56 -5.21
CA ARG A 642 13.20 -16.86 -6.51
C ARG A 642 13.78 -15.45 -6.39
N LEU A 643 13.32 -14.66 -5.41
CA LEU A 643 13.83 -13.30 -5.17
C LEU A 643 15.32 -13.32 -4.81
N ILE A 644 15.78 -14.30 -4.03
CA ILE A 644 17.20 -14.51 -3.73
C ILE A 644 17.98 -14.80 -5.03
N ALA A 645 17.50 -15.70 -5.88
CA ALA A 645 18.16 -16.01 -7.15
C ALA A 645 18.24 -14.80 -8.11
N GLU A 646 17.18 -13.97 -8.17
CA GLU A 646 17.16 -12.73 -8.97
C GLU A 646 18.11 -11.66 -8.40
N LEU A 647 18.23 -11.53 -7.07
CA LEU A 647 19.22 -10.67 -6.41
C LEU A 647 20.66 -11.14 -6.68
N GLU A 648 20.96 -12.43 -6.55
CA GLU A 648 22.27 -12.97 -6.89
C GLU A 648 22.61 -12.83 -8.39
N GLN A 649 21.61 -12.84 -9.28
CA GLN A 649 21.81 -12.55 -10.70
C GLN A 649 22.10 -11.05 -10.92
N SER A 650 21.47 -10.17 -10.16
CA SER A 650 21.75 -8.73 -10.15
C SER A 650 23.17 -8.43 -9.66
N ASP A 651 23.60 -9.03 -8.54
CA ASP A 651 24.95 -8.88 -7.99
C ASP A 651 26.04 -9.36 -8.98
N ARG A 652 25.80 -10.48 -9.68
CA ARG A 652 26.68 -10.97 -10.75
C ARG A 652 26.81 -9.96 -11.90
N ARG A 653 25.69 -9.42 -12.40
CA ARG A 653 25.70 -8.35 -13.44
C ARG A 653 26.41 -7.09 -12.97
N LEU A 654 26.23 -6.68 -11.72
CA LEU A 654 26.91 -5.52 -11.13
C LEU A 654 28.43 -5.74 -11.02
N ALA A 655 28.87 -6.95 -10.67
CA ALA A 655 30.28 -7.32 -10.65
C ALA A 655 30.93 -7.33 -12.06
N GLU A 656 30.23 -7.85 -13.07
CA GLU A 656 30.67 -7.79 -14.48
C GLU A 656 30.80 -6.35 -14.97
N VAL A 657 29.76 -5.53 -14.74
CA VAL A 657 29.76 -4.10 -15.08
C VAL A 657 30.94 -3.39 -14.39
N ARG A 658 31.16 -3.61 -13.09
CA ARG A 658 32.31 -3.08 -12.36
C ARG A 658 33.65 -3.48 -13.00
N LEU A 659 33.82 -4.75 -13.36
CA LEU A 659 35.04 -5.24 -14.01
C LEU A 659 35.31 -4.54 -15.35
N THR A 660 34.26 -4.24 -16.14
CA THR A 660 34.42 -3.47 -17.38
C THR A 660 34.76 -2.00 -17.15
N TYR A 661 34.26 -1.37 -16.08
CA TYR A 661 34.66 -0.02 -15.69
C TYR A 661 36.11 0.03 -15.18
N GLU A 662 36.51 -0.89 -14.30
CA GLU A 662 37.90 -0.96 -13.79
C GLU A 662 38.91 -1.16 -14.95
N LYS A 663 38.61 -2.04 -15.91
CA LYS A 663 39.42 -2.21 -17.14
C LYS A 663 39.56 -0.90 -17.92
N LYS A 664 38.46 -0.24 -18.30
CA LYS A 664 38.49 1.04 -19.02
C LYS A 664 39.27 2.13 -18.27
N LEU A 665 39.19 2.15 -16.94
CA LEU A 665 39.91 3.10 -16.09
C LEU A 665 41.42 2.83 -16.12
N THR A 666 41.86 1.56 -16.15
CA THR A 666 43.29 1.22 -16.37
C THR A 666 43.77 1.52 -17.80
N GLU A 667 42.95 1.26 -18.82
CA GLU A 667 43.26 1.53 -20.22
C GLU A 667 43.46 3.03 -20.48
N LEU A 668 42.53 3.88 -20.02
CA LEU A 668 42.65 5.34 -20.11
C LEU A 668 43.85 5.87 -19.32
N SER A 669 44.16 5.29 -18.15
CA SER A 669 45.37 5.66 -17.39
C SER A 669 46.66 5.35 -18.18
N ALA A 670 46.71 4.21 -18.87
CA ALA A 670 47.84 3.84 -19.72
C ALA A 670 47.94 4.73 -20.98
N GLN A 671 46.81 5.07 -21.62
CA GLN A 671 46.75 5.97 -22.77
C GLN A 671 47.21 7.39 -22.41
N ILE A 672 46.75 7.94 -21.27
CA ILE A 672 47.20 9.24 -20.77
C ILE A 672 48.73 9.24 -20.56
N LYS A 673 49.28 8.24 -19.85
CA LYS A 673 50.75 8.13 -19.65
C LYS A 673 51.52 8.01 -20.96
N LYS A 674 51.02 7.25 -21.94
CA LYS A 674 51.65 7.10 -23.26
C LYS A 674 51.65 8.44 -24.01
N MET A 675 50.52 9.16 -24.02
CA MET A 675 50.41 10.45 -24.70
C MET A 675 51.19 11.56 -24.00
N GLU A 676 51.36 11.50 -22.67
CA GLU A 676 52.27 12.38 -21.92
C GLU A 676 53.74 12.14 -22.32
N ALA A 677 54.17 10.88 -22.42
CA ALA A 677 55.52 10.54 -22.88
C ALA A 677 55.77 10.89 -24.37
N GLU A 678 54.77 10.71 -25.23
CA GLU A 678 54.83 11.12 -26.65
C GLU A 678 54.88 12.64 -26.79
N ARG A 679 54.07 13.39 -26.02
CA ARG A 679 54.17 14.86 -25.92
C ARG A 679 55.59 15.26 -25.53
N ASP A 680 56.12 14.72 -24.44
CA ASP A 680 57.42 15.17 -23.90
C ASP A 680 58.58 14.85 -24.84
N LYS A 681 58.52 13.70 -25.53
CA LYS A 681 59.46 13.38 -26.62
C LYS A 681 59.34 14.37 -27.79
N VAL A 682 58.14 14.64 -28.28
CA VAL A 682 57.91 15.58 -29.39
C VAL A 682 58.32 17.01 -29.02
N LEU A 683 58.11 17.42 -27.76
CA LEU A 683 58.60 18.70 -27.25
C LEU A 683 60.12 18.74 -27.18
N MET A 684 60.81 17.71 -26.67
CA MET A 684 62.28 17.66 -26.70
C MET A 684 62.83 17.71 -28.14
N GLU A 685 62.24 16.96 -29.08
CA GLU A 685 62.66 16.97 -30.49
C GLU A 685 62.39 18.32 -31.19
N ALA A 686 61.33 19.04 -30.80
CA ALA A 686 61.05 20.38 -31.29
C ALA A 686 62.00 21.43 -30.67
N GLU A 687 62.33 21.27 -29.38
CA GLU A 687 63.24 22.18 -28.68
C GLU A 687 64.72 22.00 -29.08
N ALA A 688 65.11 20.82 -29.57
CA ALA A 688 66.41 20.59 -30.20
C ALA A 688 66.56 21.27 -31.58
N LYS A 689 65.45 21.67 -32.23
CA LYS A 689 65.42 22.27 -33.59
C LYS A 689 65.26 23.80 -33.56
N LYS A 690 65.66 24.46 -32.47
CA LYS A 690 65.55 25.92 -32.26
C LYS A 690 66.58 26.73 -33.07
N THR A 691 66.36 26.92 -34.37
CA THR A 691 67.07 27.93 -35.18
C THR A 691 66.16 29.05 -35.71
N ASP A 692 64.90 28.73 -36.06
CA ASP A 692 64.01 29.66 -36.76
C ASP A 692 62.67 29.94 -36.05
N LYS A 693 62.14 31.14 -36.25
CA LYS A 693 60.83 31.57 -35.70
C LYS A 693 59.66 30.70 -36.20
N ALA A 694 59.70 30.25 -37.45
CA ALA A 694 58.66 29.38 -38.01
C ALA A 694 58.58 28.04 -37.26
N SER A 695 59.73 27.47 -36.91
CA SER A 695 59.83 26.23 -36.12
C SER A 695 59.28 26.42 -34.70
N GLN A 696 59.45 27.59 -34.08
CA GLN A 696 58.88 27.91 -32.77
C GLN A 696 57.35 28.04 -32.82
N GLU A 697 56.80 28.72 -33.84
CA GLU A 697 55.37 28.85 -34.08
C GLU A 697 54.70 27.47 -34.29
N GLN A 698 55.34 26.59 -35.07
CA GLN A 698 54.88 25.22 -35.30
C GLN A 698 54.96 24.35 -34.03
N ALA A 699 56.06 24.43 -33.28
CA ALA A 699 56.25 23.70 -32.02
C ALA A 699 55.18 24.09 -30.97
N LYS A 700 54.79 25.37 -30.93
CA LYS A 700 53.72 25.85 -30.06
C LYS A 700 52.37 25.23 -30.42
N ARG A 701 51.97 25.26 -31.70
CA ARG A 701 50.68 24.68 -32.15
C ARG A 701 50.57 23.18 -31.83
N ILE A 702 51.67 22.44 -31.97
CA ILE A 702 51.74 21.02 -31.62
C ILE A 702 51.59 20.83 -30.09
N ARG A 703 52.22 21.68 -29.28
CA ARG A 703 52.05 21.69 -27.81
C ARG A 703 50.59 21.90 -27.42
N ASP A 704 49.98 22.95 -27.95
CA ASP A 704 48.59 23.34 -27.68
C ASP A 704 47.60 22.19 -28.04
N GLU A 705 47.86 21.45 -29.12
CA GLU A 705 47.04 20.29 -29.54
C GLU A 705 47.16 19.09 -28.59
N TYR A 706 48.38 18.72 -28.18
CA TYR A 706 48.59 17.64 -27.21
C TYR A 706 48.06 17.99 -25.82
N GLU A 707 48.22 19.23 -25.37
CA GLU A 707 47.66 19.70 -24.09
C GLU A 707 46.13 19.65 -24.08
N ARG A 708 45.48 20.00 -25.20
CA ARG A 708 44.02 19.87 -25.35
C ARG A 708 43.57 18.40 -25.27
N LYS A 709 44.17 17.51 -26.05
CA LYS A 709 43.84 16.06 -26.06
C LYS A 709 44.06 15.42 -24.67
N LEU A 710 45.14 15.79 -23.99
CA LEU A 710 45.40 15.35 -22.61
C LEU A 710 44.38 15.92 -21.62
N SER A 711 43.94 17.17 -21.77
CA SER A 711 42.88 17.77 -20.95
C SER A 711 41.58 16.97 -21.07
N ASP A 712 41.15 16.68 -22.30
CA ASP A 712 39.90 15.97 -22.57
C ASP A 712 39.92 14.53 -21.98
N MET A 713 41.00 13.77 -22.20
CA MET A 713 41.14 12.44 -21.58
C MET A 713 41.21 12.51 -20.04
N ARG A 714 41.91 13.50 -19.46
CA ARG A 714 41.96 13.73 -18.00
C ARG A 714 40.61 14.19 -17.43
N ASN A 715 39.71 14.72 -18.24
CA ASN A 715 38.32 15.04 -17.86
C ASN A 715 37.43 13.80 -17.88
N GLU A 716 37.56 12.95 -18.91
CA GLU A 716 36.85 11.67 -18.99
C GLU A 716 37.28 10.71 -17.87
N PHE A 717 38.59 10.58 -17.62
CA PHE A 717 39.13 9.80 -16.49
C PHE A 717 38.58 10.27 -15.13
N ARG A 718 38.43 11.59 -14.93
CA ARG A 718 37.82 12.15 -13.70
C ARG A 718 36.33 11.83 -13.57
N LYS A 719 35.57 11.84 -14.67
CA LYS A 719 34.16 11.39 -14.66
C LYS A 719 34.04 9.92 -14.26
N LEU A 720 34.86 9.05 -14.86
CA LEU A 720 34.85 7.61 -14.55
C LEU A 720 35.26 7.33 -13.09
N GLN A 721 36.25 8.03 -12.55
CA GLN A 721 36.58 7.96 -11.11
C GLN A 721 35.45 8.45 -10.18
N MET A 722 34.52 9.29 -10.64
CA MET A 722 33.39 9.72 -9.83
C MET A 722 32.34 8.60 -9.76
N VAL A 723 32.01 8.01 -10.93
CA VAL A 723 31.14 6.83 -11.05
C VAL A 723 31.69 5.65 -10.25
N GLU A 724 33.01 5.40 -10.27
CA GLU A 724 33.66 4.35 -9.48
C GLU A 724 33.46 4.54 -7.97
N ARG A 725 33.56 5.79 -7.46
CA ARG A 725 33.32 6.11 -6.05
C ARG A 725 31.86 5.96 -5.65
N GLU A 726 30.93 6.34 -6.52
CA GLU A 726 29.48 6.16 -6.29
C GLU A 726 29.08 4.68 -6.33
N HIS A 727 29.63 3.91 -7.27
CA HIS A 727 29.42 2.46 -7.33
C HIS A 727 29.98 1.76 -6.08
N LYS A 728 31.15 2.15 -5.56
CA LYS A 728 31.69 1.64 -4.29
C LYS A 728 30.81 2.01 -3.08
N ARG A 729 30.17 3.20 -3.08
CA ARG A 729 29.17 3.58 -2.05
C ARG A 729 27.89 2.74 -2.14
N MET A 730 27.44 2.43 -3.37
CA MET A 730 26.30 1.54 -3.60
C MET A 730 26.59 0.11 -3.14
N GLN A 731 27.77 -0.44 -3.46
CA GLN A 731 28.20 -1.76 -2.96
C GLN A 731 28.28 -1.80 -1.43
N ALA A 732 28.81 -0.75 -0.77
CA ALA A 732 28.80 -0.61 0.69
C ALA A 732 27.40 -0.33 1.30
N ARG A 733 26.34 -0.27 0.49
CA ARG A 733 24.94 -0.26 0.90
C ARG A 733 24.31 -1.64 0.67
N GLN A 734 24.45 -2.19 -0.54
CA GLN A 734 23.99 -3.54 -0.85
C GLN A 734 24.57 -4.59 0.10
N GLU A 735 25.84 -4.49 0.50
CA GLU A 735 26.44 -5.44 1.45
C GLU A 735 25.77 -5.41 2.83
N ARG A 736 25.22 -4.28 3.28
CA ARG A 736 24.42 -4.22 4.53
C ARG A 736 23.02 -4.80 4.32
N GLU A 737 22.37 -4.47 3.22
CA GLU A 737 21.07 -5.04 2.83
C GLU A 737 21.16 -6.57 2.62
N ARG A 738 22.33 -7.05 2.16
CA ARG A 738 22.71 -8.48 2.04
C ARG A 738 22.96 -9.14 3.40
N GLN A 739 23.60 -8.46 4.35
CA GLN A 739 23.77 -8.95 5.72
C GLN A 739 22.43 -9.04 6.47
N GLU A 740 21.51 -8.10 6.23
CA GLU A 740 20.11 -8.18 6.68
C GLU A 740 19.38 -9.36 6.00
N LEU A 741 19.56 -9.60 4.70
CA LEU A 741 19.03 -10.79 4.03
C LEU A 741 19.57 -12.11 4.61
N VAL A 742 20.86 -12.21 4.94
CA VAL A 742 21.43 -13.40 5.60
C VAL A 742 20.83 -13.61 7.00
N ARG A 743 20.57 -12.51 7.73
CA ARG A 743 19.82 -12.57 8.99
C ARG A 743 18.39 -13.07 8.78
N TYR A 744 17.65 -12.52 7.81
CA TYR A 744 16.30 -12.99 7.48
C TYR A 744 16.28 -14.44 6.98
N GLN A 745 17.32 -14.91 6.29
CA GLN A 745 17.48 -16.32 5.92
C GLN A 745 17.71 -17.22 7.14
N ALA A 746 18.45 -16.76 8.15
CA ALA A 746 18.62 -17.49 9.42
C ALA A 746 17.31 -17.55 10.22
N GLU A 747 16.59 -16.43 10.31
CA GLU A 747 15.24 -16.36 10.93
C GLU A 747 14.24 -17.25 10.16
N LEU A 748 14.26 -17.26 8.83
CA LEU A 748 13.47 -18.16 7.97
C LEU A 748 13.85 -19.64 8.17
N LYS A 749 15.13 -19.96 8.39
CA LYS A 749 15.59 -21.34 8.62
C LYS A 749 15.13 -21.87 9.98
N GLU A 750 15.06 -21.02 11.00
CA GLU A 750 14.49 -21.39 12.30
C GLU A 750 12.95 -21.48 12.23
N LEU A 751 12.28 -20.63 11.45
CA LEU A 751 10.84 -20.79 11.13
C LEU A 751 10.57 -22.09 10.35
N LYS A 752 11.42 -22.49 9.40
CA LYS A 752 11.34 -23.79 8.71
C LYS A 752 11.52 -24.97 9.70
N ARG A 753 12.35 -24.83 10.75
CA ARG A 753 12.44 -25.82 11.86
C ARG A 753 11.18 -25.86 12.72
N VAL A 754 10.63 -24.71 13.10
CA VAL A 754 9.37 -24.65 13.86
C VAL A 754 8.20 -25.25 13.06
N LYS A 755 8.14 -25.02 11.73
CA LYS A 755 7.18 -25.67 10.81
C LYS A 755 7.28 -27.21 10.84
N VAL A 756 8.48 -27.77 10.98
CA VAL A 756 8.70 -29.22 11.12
C VAL A 756 8.32 -29.71 12.53
N SER A 757 8.68 -28.98 13.57
CA SER A 757 8.36 -29.30 14.98
C SER A 757 6.85 -29.28 15.29
N LEU A 758 6.06 -28.53 14.52
CA LEU A 758 4.60 -28.46 14.62
C LEU A 758 3.87 -29.52 13.78
N ARG A 759 4.59 -30.40 13.08
CA ARG A 759 3.99 -31.49 12.29
C ARG A 759 3.70 -32.68 13.22
N PRO A 760 2.45 -33.15 13.36
CA PRO A 760 2.15 -34.30 14.22
C PRO A 760 2.89 -35.56 13.74
N PRO A 761 3.29 -36.47 14.65
CA PRO A 761 3.78 -37.79 14.25
C PRO A 761 2.69 -38.54 13.48
N LEU A 762 3.06 -39.13 12.34
CA LEU A 762 2.14 -39.92 11.52
C LEU A 762 1.62 -41.12 12.33
N SER A 763 0.30 -41.29 12.37
CA SER A 763 -0.30 -42.43 13.09
C SER A 763 0.02 -43.75 12.35
N PRO A 764 0.26 -44.88 13.05
CA PRO A 764 0.72 -46.12 12.42
C PRO A 764 -0.14 -46.65 11.27
N ARG A 765 -1.44 -46.31 11.24
CA ARG A 765 -2.35 -46.65 10.13
C ARG A 765 -1.90 -46.10 8.77
N HIS A 766 -1.22 -44.96 8.73
CA HIS A 766 -0.76 -44.36 7.47
C HIS A 766 0.49 -45.06 6.90
N CYS A 767 1.38 -45.59 7.75
CA CYS A 767 2.50 -46.41 7.29
C CYS A 767 2.00 -47.74 6.70
N PHE A 768 1.05 -48.39 7.36
CA PHE A 768 0.49 -49.67 6.90
C PHE A 768 -0.20 -49.55 5.54
N LEU A 769 -0.91 -48.45 5.28
CA LEU A 769 -1.50 -48.18 3.97
C LEU A 769 -0.44 -47.91 2.89
N ALA A 770 0.70 -47.30 3.24
CA ALA A 770 1.81 -47.11 2.31
C ALA A 770 2.53 -48.43 1.95
N GLU A 771 2.73 -49.34 2.92
CA GLU A 771 3.27 -50.69 2.66
C GLU A 771 2.34 -51.54 1.78
N VAL A 772 1.02 -51.46 2.01
CA VAL A 772 0.02 -52.14 1.17
C VAL A 772 -0.01 -51.56 -0.25
N ALA A 773 0.11 -50.24 -0.40
CA ALA A 773 0.19 -49.61 -1.73
C ALA A 773 1.48 -49.99 -2.49
N LEU A 774 2.64 -49.98 -1.82
CA LEU A 774 3.92 -50.37 -2.43
C LEU A 774 4.00 -51.85 -2.81
N SER A 775 3.37 -52.73 -2.04
CA SER A 775 3.31 -54.17 -2.37
C SER A 775 2.31 -54.49 -3.48
N ALA A 776 1.27 -53.67 -3.68
CA ALA A 776 0.32 -53.84 -4.79
C ALA A 776 0.92 -53.52 -6.18
N PHE A 777 1.86 -52.57 -6.26
CA PHE A 777 2.48 -52.16 -7.54
C PHE A 777 3.66 -53.04 -8.00
N GLY A 778 4.15 -53.96 -7.17
CA GLY A 778 5.21 -54.93 -7.55
C GLY A 778 4.71 -56.17 -8.30
N GLY A 779 3.48 -56.15 -8.85
CA GLY A 779 2.72 -57.33 -9.24
C GLY A 779 2.66 -57.68 -10.73
N PHE A 780 3.21 -56.86 -11.62
CA PHE A 780 3.35 -57.13 -13.06
C PHE A 780 4.75 -56.69 -13.50
N GLY A 781 5.38 -57.43 -14.43
CA GLY A 781 6.75 -57.20 -14.91
C GLY A 781 6.97 -57.71 -16.33
#